data_AF-A0A9P7F315-F1
#
_entry.id   AF-A0A9P7F315-F1
#
_cell.length_a   1.000
_cell.length_b   1.000
_cell.length_c   1.000
_cell.angle_alpha   90.00
_cell.angle_beta   90.00
_cell.angle_gamma   90.00
#
_symmetry.space_group_name_H-M   'P 1'
#
loop_
_entity.id
_entity.type
_entity.pdbx_description
1 polymer ?
#
loop_
_entity_poly.entity_id
_entity_poly.type
_entity_poly.pdbx_seq_one_letter_code
_entity_poly.pdbx_strand_id
1 'polypeptide(L)'
;MSPAGETGTLSTPPRANASASGASKIESTPNSRGASVVSEHIGVLGVKVKKIRPWIQRDIEQVKECKADAMLQALLQRASSAPETEQPELLQKCFKAVLPVCNGQASTALVKSSDIETALSEYVRPGVENNFYGPFVRATNNALACLEEIKVDGMRVPVPTVDMICQQNDMPMHQMHQTKKSTRKPDLVILPLNTACASFQDEKGSTMGKQKDDKKDDEKDETNQETNERNDGEQRKKKRKAHMDTNATAKPHNLPWKDVLACIEFKRKTKGIKAPPSSYTLTDYAPTKPEYLPVDHLRTAGPAPGPPQTPATQTASDSAFRSSGLTADQPSQGGSSSKRKAADTLESTAKKPKMDPNDRDADADADLDVTVQTGLYAAEMFAANLAVNYLLNIIVVDDIAWIWYYDRQGIIQCSGINFIQDLPRFMVLLYALQRFELHDWGRNKDLLAVEVDEKLCHEFKIKDEKLGEVDLLLHTSHDERWTHYGLQGRATNVVPVTSEALTKKYGKFKDGMVAKIFWGEASRTSEPEILKKVEEIAKRHATVQDHVPQLLWHHRFTNPTSAIREALDVPEPTKGSRVLYILVFRKLFPITQLHGKELFDVWRQCILCHLTLWKEGVYHRDVSPGNLMWYWKDRKRIGVLNDYDLSSLADDPGPRGNERTGTVPFMAVDLLTEEGQQGKVKHLYRHDLESFMWCFAWISLRYENGVFLPRRLRPFDEWATLDAVACGEKKYVFQGRRKLPACSPTNPLMWRFLVACLKVLDAEAYNRRAQQSDSPTEVDELTDTEESVSDMDNFLAKFTATQAWATLSSPSVSQ
;
A
#
# COMPACT_ATOMS: atom_id res chain seq x y z
N MET A 1 68.71 -5.61 47.87
CA MET A 1 69.09 -6.70 46.97
C MET A 1 67.84 -7.15 46.24
N SER A 2 67.74 -6.87 44.95
CA SER A 2 66.80 -7.55 44.02
C SER A 2 67.37 -8.96 43.69
N PRO A 3 66.69 -9.91 42.98
CA PRO A 3 65.52 -9.71 42.11
C PRO A 3 64.49 -10.90 41.94
N ALA A 4 63.46 -10.61 41.12
CA ALA A 4 62.81 -11.43 40.07
C ALA A 4 61.70 -12.49 40.35
N GLY A 5 60.61 -12.37 39.55
CA GLY A 5 59.83 -13.45 38.89
C GLY A 5 58.51 -13.87 39.58
N GLU A 6 57.31 -13.43 39.16
CA GLU A 6 56.41 -13.87 38.07
C GLU A 6 55.30 -14.91 38.46
N THR A 7 54.04 -14.55 38.13
CA THR A 7 52.85 -15.38 37.79
C THR A 7 51.84 -15.92 38.84
N GLY A 8 50.53 -15.74 38.50
CA GLY A 8 49.31 -16.46 38.97
C GLY A 8 48.66 -15.90 40.25
N THR A 9 47.35 -15.70 40.43
CA THR A 9 46.11 -16.07 39.74
C THR A 9 44.98 -15.18 40.31
N LEU A 10 44.04 -14.72 39.48
CA LEU A 10 42.87 -13.92 39.89
C LEU A 10 41.66 -14.82 40.19
N SER A 11 41.15 -14.74 41.43
CA SER A 11 39.94 -15.43 41.89
C SER A 11 38.66 -14.67 41.55
N THR A 12 37.69 -15.39 40.98
CA THR A 12 36.28 -14.99 40.80
C THR A 12 35.48 -14.98 42.11
N PRO A 13 34.46 -14.11 42.20
CA PRO A 13 33.18 -14.47 42.83
C PRO A 13 31.97 -14.04 41.94
N PRO A 14 30.70 -14.27 42.33
CA PRO A 14 29.93 -15.46 41.99
C PRO A 14 28.79 -15.20 40.99
N ARG A 15 28.33 -16.30 40.39
CA ARG A 15 27.29 -16.40 39.34
C ARG A 15 25.90 -16.14 39.90
N ALA A 16 25.21 -15.09 39.42
CA ALA A 16 23.77 -14.92 39.61
C ALA A 16 23.02 -15.41 38.36
N ASN A 17 22.23 -16.47 38.54
CA ASN A 17 21.29 -16.97 37.54
C ASN A 17 20.14 -15.96 37.39
N ALA A 18 19.98 -15.40 36.19
CA ALA A 18 18.75 -14.77 35.75
C ALA A 18 18.40 -15.29 34.36
N SER A 19 17.39 -16.16 34.31
CA SER A 19 16.67 -16.53 33.10
C SER A 19 15.97 -15.29 32.52
N ALA A 20 16.59 -14.65 31.54
CA ALA A 20 16.02 -13.53 30.80
C ALA A 20 15.22 -14.06 29.58
N SER A 21 14.05 -14.62 29.81
CA SER A 21 13.01 -14.77 28.78
C SER A 21 12.22 -13.46 28.71
N GLY A 22 12.62 -12.57 27.81
CA GLY A 22 11.94 -11.29 27.62
C GLY A 22 12.80 -10.28 26.87
N ALA A 23 13.41 -10.69 25.76
CA ALA A 23 14.12 -9.76 24.89
C ALA A 23 13.08 -8.88 24.15
N SER A 24 13.05 -7.60 24.52
CA SER A 24 12.37 -6.53 23.79
C SER A 24 12.84 -6.53 22.33
N LYS A 25 11.91 -6.65 21.38
CA LYS A 25 12.15 -6.42 19.95
C LYS A 25 12.69 -5.01 19.75
N ILE A 26 13.99 -4.91 19.43
CA ILE A 26 14.65 -3.67 19.05
C ILE A 26 14.42 -3.50 17.54
N GLU A 27 13.42 -2.71 17.16
CA GLU A 27 13.09 -2.46 15.75
C GLU A 27 14.02 -1.39 15.17
N SER A 28 14.85 -1.76 14.19
CA SER A 28 15.81 -0.85 13.53
C SER A 28 15.50 -0.64 12.03
N THR A 29 15.61 0.61 11.58
CA THR A 29 15.37 1.12 10.20
C THR A 29 14.12 0.67 9.42
N PRO A 30 12.90 0.53 9.98
CA PRO A 30 11.69 0.43 9.15
C PRO A 30 10.93 1.77 9.11
N ASN A 31 11.47 2.83 9.73
CA ASN A 31 10.71 4.05 10.04
C ASN A 31 10.98 5.24 9.09
N SER A 32 11.77 5.10 8.03
CA SER A 32 11.90 6.16 7.00
C SER A 32 10.54 6.36 6.35
N ARG A 33 9.91 7.50 6.62
CA ARG A 33 8.53 7.81 6.25
C ARG A 33 8.58 8.89 5.18
N GLY A 34 8.59 8.48 3.93
CA GLY A 34 8.16 9.37 2.89
C GLY A 34 6.68 9.72 3.13
N ALA A 35 6.32 11.00 3.18
CA ALA A 35 4.92 11.47 3.23
C ALA A 35 4.58 12.56 2.20
N SER A 36 3.93 12.19 1.09
CA SER A 36 3.39 13.13 0.11
C SER A 36 1.88 12.99 0.09
N VAL A 37 1.28 13.88 0.86
CA VAL A 37 -0.02 14.53 0.70
C VAL A 37 -1.20 13.65 0.37
N VAL A 38 -1.97 13.47 1.44
CA VAL A 38 -3.40 13.17 1.53
C VAL A 38 -3.81 11.86 0.86
N SER A 39 -3.03 11.27 -0.05
CA SER A 39 -3.19 9.95 -0.64
C SER A 39 -2.15 8.92 -0.19
N GLU A 40 -1.14 9.28 0.59
CA GLU A 40 -0.03 8.39 0.95
C GLU A 40 0.00 7.99 2.44
N HIS A 41 -1.13 8.05 3.15
CA HIS A 41 -1.20 7.89 4.62
C HIS A 41 -1.15 6.44 5.13
N ILE A 42 -0.46 5.54 4.43
CA ILE A 42 -0.36 4.13 4.84
C ILE A 42 1.09 3.78 5.14
N GLY A 43 1.55 4.40 6.23
CA GLY A 43 2.40 3.72 7.20
C GLY A 43 1.53 3.30 8.39
N VAL A 44 1.55 2.02 8.78
CA VAL A 44 0.64 1.38 9.75
C VAL A 44 0.70 1.96 11.19
N LEU A 45 1.42 3.06 11.43
CA LEU A 45 1.31 3.85 12.66
C LEU A 45 0.23 4.94 12.56
N GLY A 46 -1.03 4.51 12.43
CA GLY A 46 -2.18 5.40 12.66
C GLY A 46 -3.49 4.93 12.05
N VAL A 47 -3.45 4.39 10.84
CA VAL A 47 -4.64 3.86 10.17
C VAL A 47 -4.81 2.39 10.54
N LYS A 48 -5.90 2.06 11.24
CA LYS A 48 -6.29 0.66 11.39
C LYS A 48 -6.54 0.11 9.99
N VAL A 49 -6.05 -1.09 9.65
CA VAL A 49 -6.38 -1.82 8.41
C VAL A 49 -7.89 -1.77 8.09
N LYS A 50 -8.73 -1.81 9.14
CA LYS A 50 -10.20 -1.66 9.07
C LYS A 50 -10.74 -0.29 8.63
N LYS A 51 -9.89 0.73 8.49
CA LYS A 51 -10.23 2.13 8.14
C LYS A 51 -9.62 2.57 6.80
N ILE A 52 -9.10 1.64 5.99
CA ILE A 52 -8.56 1.98 4.66
C ILE A 52 -9.66 2.31 3.64
N ARG A 53 -10.90 1.85 3.87
CA ARG A 53 -12.02 1.93 2.90
C ARG A 53 -12.25 3.32 2.28
N PRO A 54 -12.32 4.43 3.05
CA PRO A 54 -12.54 5.76 2.46
C PRO A 54 -11.43 6.17 1.48
N TRP A 55 -10.21 5.68 1.68
CA TRP A 55 -9.07 5.99 0.83
C TRP A 55 -9.11 5.20 -0.47
N ILE A 56 -9.43 3.90 -0.39
CA ILE A 56 -9.68 3.05 -1.56
C ILE A 56 -10.80 3.67 -2.40
N GLN A 57 -11.88 4.10 -1.75
CA GLN A 57 -13.00 4.76 -2.42
C GLN A 57 -12.56 6.04 -3.17
N ARG A 58 -11.81 6.92 -2.51
CA ARG A 58 -11.28 8.12 -3.16
C ARG A 58 -10.34 7.81 -4.33
N ASP A 59 -9.50 6.79 -4.21
CA ASP A 59 -8.60 6.38 -5.30
C ASP A 59 -9.41 5.85 -6.50
N ILE A 60 -10.52 5.16 -6.25
CA ILE A 60 -11.47 4.69 -7.28
C ILE A 60 -12.20 5.86 -7.95
N GLU A 61 -12.57 6.91 -7.20
CA GLU A 61 -13.20 8.11 -7.75
C GLU A 61 -12.32 8.84 -8.80
N GLN A 62 -11.01 8.54 -8.84
CA GLN A 62 -10.05 9.11 -9.79
C GLN A 62 -9.76 8.20 -11.00
N VAL A 63 -10.54 7.13 -11.17
CA VAL A 63 -10.37 6.16 -12.26
C VAL A 63 -10.35 6.83 -13.63
N LYS A 64 -9.46 6.35 -14.50
CA LYS A 64 -9.42 6.72 -15.92
C LYS A 64 -10.08 5.66 -16.76
N GLU A 65 -10.73 6.06 -17.84
CA GLU A 65 -11.41 5.12 -18.74
C GLU A 65 -10.62 4.91 -20.02
N CYS A 66 -10.71 3.70 -20.58
CA CYS A 66 -10.25 3.39 -21.92
C CYS A 66 -11.25 2.47 -22.65
N LYS A 67 -11.08 2.30 -23.97
CA LYS A 67 -11.90 1.37 -24.76
C LYS A 67 -11.45 -0.08 -24.52
N ALA A 68 -12.41 -1.01 -24.48
CA ALA A 68 -12.13 -2.45 -24.38
C ALA A 68 -11.12 -2.92 -25.44
N ASP A 69 -11.33 -2.57 -26.72
CA ASP A 69 -10.44 -2.98 -27.81
C ASP A 69 -9.01 -2.42 -27.63
N ALA A 70 -8.86 -1.22 -27.08
CA ALA A 70 -7.54 -0.67 -26.76
C ALA A 70 -6.86 -1.45 -25.63
N MET A 71 -7.60 -1.80 -24.57
CA MET A 71 -7.10 -2.66 -23.49
C MET A 71 -6.72 -4.04 -24.02
N LEU A 72 -7.55 -4.66 -24.84
CA LEU A 72 -7.26 -5.97 -25.45
C LEU A 72 -6.00 -5.92 -26.32
N GLN A 73 -5.84 -4.88 -27.15
CA GLN A 73 -4.64 -4.69 -27.96
C GLN A 73 -3.39 -4.56 -27.08
N ALA A 74 -3.44 -3.77 -26.00
CA ALA A 74 -2.32 -3.61 -25.08
C ALA A 74 -1.95 -4.91 -24.36
N LEU A 75 -2.96 -5.70 -23.93
CA LEU A 75 -2.72 -7.01 -23.32
C LEU A 75 -2.16 -8.01 -24.34
N LEU A 76 -2.62 -8.00 -25.59
CA LEU A 76 -2.08 -8.86 -26.65
C LEU A 76 -0.63 -8.51 -27.00
N GLN A 77 -0.30 -7.22 -27.09
CA GLN A 77 1.08 -6.76 -27.29
C GLN A 77 1.99 -7.29 -26.18
N ARG A 78 1.53 -7.23 -24.93
CA ARG A 78 2.27 -7.80 -23.81
C ARG A 78 2.44 -9.32 -23.93
N ALA A 79 1.42 -10.05 -24.38
CA ALA A 79 1.49 -11.49 -24.64
C ALA A 79 2.27 -11.87 -25.94
N SER A 80 2.69 -10.91 -26.75
CA SER A 80 3.41 -11.14 -28.00
C SER A 80 4.84 -11.65 -27.75
N SER A 81 5.39 -12.35 -28.74
CA SER A 81 6.82 -12.71 -28.80
C SER A 81 7.67 -11.69 -29.58
N ALA A 82 7.04 -10.68 -30.17
CA ALA A 82 7.67 -9.66 -31.01
C ALA A 82 7.66 -8.27 -30.31
N PRO A 83 8.56 -7.33 -30.68
CA PRO A 83 8.56 -5.99 -30.12
C PRO A 83 7.25 -5.23 -30.42
N GLU A 84 6.81 -4.37 -29.48
CA GLU A 84 5.53 -3.64 -29.49
C GLU A 84 5.24 -2.84 -30.79
N THR A 85 6.28 -2.51 -31.57
CA THR A 85 6.21 -1.70 -32.79
C THR A 85 5.79 -2.44 -34.06
N GLU A 86 5.61 -3.77 -34.04
CA GLU A 86 5.44 -4.57 -35.28
C GLU A 86 4.02 -5.10 -35.56
N GLN A 87 3.02 -4.94 -34.67
CA GLN A 87 1.74 -5.66 -34.81
C GLN A 87 0.46 -4.86 -34.49
N PRO A 88 0.15 -3.79 -35.25
CA PRO A 88 -1.09 -3.02 -35.09
C PRO A 88 -2.36 -3.85 -35.40
N GLU A 89 -2.24 -4.93 -36.17
CA GLU A 89 -3.35 -5.80 -36.56
C GLU A 89 -3.55 -7.01 -35.63
N LEU A 90 -2.81 -7.10 -34.52
CA LEU A 90 -2.80 -8.29 -33.66
C LEU A 90 -4.19 -8.64 -33.12
N LEU A 91 -4.93 -7.63 -32.65
CA LEU A 91 -6.31 -7.80 -32.20
C LEU A 91 -7.21 -8.41 -33.29
N GLN A 92 -7.10 -7.93 -34.54
CA GLN A 92 -7.90 -8.44 -35.66
C GLN A 92 -7.52 -9.88 -36.04
N LYS A 93 -6.22 -10.20 -36.01
CA LYS A 93 -5.73 -11.57 -36.22
C LYS A 93 -6.27 -12.52 -35.15
N CYS A 94 -6.24 -12.10 -33.88
CA CYS A 94 -6.79 -12.87 -32.76
C CYS A 94 -8.30 -13.06 -32.88
N PHE A 95 -9.07 -12.04 -33.26
CA PHE A 95 -10.52 -12.18 -33.51
C PHE A 95 -10.81 -13.25 -34.57
N LYS A 96 -10.10 -13.19 -35.71
CA LYS A 96 -10.24 -14.19 -36.78
C LYS A 96 -9.94 -15.61 -36.28
N ALA A 97 -8.96 -15.75 -35.39
CA ALA A 97 -8.53 -17.05 -34.87
C ALA A 97 -9.48 -17.64 -33.84
N VAL A 98 -10.11 -16.83 -32.98
CA VAL A 98 -11.04 -17.32 -31.93
C VAL A 98 -12.46 -17.54 -32.45
N LEU A 99 -12.85 -16.92 -33.56
CA LEU A 99 -14.22 -16.96 -34.09
C LEU A 99 -14.73 -18.39 -34.39
N PRO A 100 -13.93 -19.33 -34.96
CA PRO A 100 -14.35 -20.72 -35.12
C PRO A 100 -14.66 -21.41 -33.78
N VAL A 101 -13.90 -21.11 -32.72
CA VAL A 101 -14.15 -21.65 -31.37
C VAL A 101 -15.45 -21.09 -30.81
N CYS A 102 -15.71 -19.79 -30.97
CA CYS A 102 -16.97 -19.18 -30.54
C CYS A 102 -18.20 -19.83 -31.20
N ASN A 103 -18.05 -20.31 -32.43
CA ASN A 103 -19.12 -20.90 -33.23
C ASN A 103 -19.18 -22.44 -33.16
N GLY A 104 -18.56 -23.07 -32.15
CA GLY A 104 -18.67 -24.51 -31.94
C GLY A 104 -17.86 -25.37 -32.93
N GLN A 105 -16.95 -24.77 -33.71
CA GLN A 105 -16.22 -25.44 -34.80
C GLN A 105 -14.87 -26.05 -34.36
N ALA A 106 -14.53 -25.96 -33.07
CA ALA A 106 -13.28 -26.49 -32.53
C ALA A 106 -13.52 -27.64 -31.52
N SER A 107 -12.68 -28.66 -31.59
CA SER A 107 -12.67 -29.76 -30.61
C SER A 107 -11.23 -30.02 -30.20
N THR A 108 -10.97 -30.09 -28.89
CA THR A 108 -9.69 -30.55 -28.36
C THR A 108 -9.84 -31.96 -27.80
N ALA A 109 -8.73 -32.58 -27.38
CA ALA A 109 -8.75 -33.87 -26.68
C ALA A 109 -9.50 -33.80 -25.33
N LEU A 110 -9.69 -32.59 -24.77
CA LEU A 110 -10.25 -32.39 -23.43
C LEU A 110 -11.70 -31.91 -23.42
N VAL A 111 -12.06 -31.02 -24.36
CA VAL A 111 -13.32 -30.25 -24.33
C VAL A 111 -13.79 -29.96 -25.77
N LYS A 112 -15.11 -29.97 -25.99
CA LYS A 112 -15.71 -29.47 -27.24
C LYS A 112 -16.07 -28.00 -27.08
N SER A 113 -15.85 -27.18 -28.11
CA SER A 113 -16.26 -25.77 -28.05
C SER A 113 -17.78 -25.58 -27.80
N SER A 114 -18.61 -26.55 -28.15
CA SER A 114 -20.05 -26.59 -27.77
C SER A 114 -20.30 -26.61 -26.26
N ASP A 115 -19.32 -27.05 -25.45
CA ASP A 115 -19.41 -27.06 -24.00
C ASP A 115 -19.34 -25.64 -23.41
N ILE A 116 -18.77 -24.68 -24.16
CA ILE A 116 -18.79 -23.25 -23.82
C ILE A 116 -20.23 -22.73 -23.96
N GLU A 117 -20.87 -22.96 -25.10
CA GLU A 117 -22.26 -22.55 -25.36
C GLU A 117 -23.23 -23.17 -24.36
N THR A 118 -23.04 -24.45 -24.02
CA THR A 118 -23.84 -25.16 -23.01
C THR A 118 -23.72 -24.47 -21.66
N ALA A 119 -22.50 -24.15 -21.22
CA ALA A 119 -22.26 -23.48 -19.95
C ALA A 119 -22.82 -22.05 -19.93
N LEU A 120 -22.69 -21.28 -21.02
CA LEU A 120 -23.31 -19.95 -21.14
C LEU A 120 -24.83 -20.01 -21.17
N SER A 121 -25.42 -21.03 -21.80
CA SER A 121 -26.87 -21.28 -21.80
C SER A 121 -27.40 -21.63 -20.42
N GLU A 122 -26.58 -22.27 -19.58
CA GLU A 122 -26.90 -22.46 -18.16
C GLU A 122 -26.77 -21.17 -17.35
N TYR A 123 -25.77 -20.33 -17.65
CA TYR A 123 -25.54 -19.05 -16.98
C TYR A 123 -26.72 -18.07 -17.12
N VAL A 124 -27.37 -18.05 -18.29
CA VAL A 124 -28.49 -17.12 -18.55
C VAL A 124 -29.81 -17.54 -17.89
N ARG A 125 -29.90 -18.77 -17.34
CA ARG A 125 -31.11 -19.24 -16.67
C ARG A 125 -31.44 -18.37 -15.45
N PRO A 126 -32.72 -18.14 -15.11
CA PRO A 126 -33.07 -17.41 -13.90
C PRO A 126 -32.53 -18.11 -12.64
N GLY A 127 -31.96 -17.34 -11.71
CA GLY A 127 -31.34 -17.88 -10.49
C GLY A 127 -30.87 -16.78 -9.53
N VAL A 128 -30.30 -17.21 -8.41
CA VAL A 128 -29.59 -16.33 -7.46
C VAL A 128 -28.10 -16.34 -7.76
N GLU A 129 -27.36 -15.32 -7.29
CA GLU A 129 -25.96 -15.05 -7.67
C GLU A 129 -25.04 -16.29 -7.65
N ASN A 130 -25.05 -17.04 -6.55
CA ASN A 130 -24.24 -18.24 -6.37
C ASN A 130 -24.47 -19.33 -7.43
N ASN A 131 -25.64 -19.36 -8.08
CA ASN A 131 -25.94 -20.35 -9.12
C ASN A 131 -25.18 -20.07 -10.42
N PHE A 132 -24.61 -18.87 -10.58
CA PHE A 132 -23.96 -18.44 -11.81
C PHE A 132 -22.45 -18.67 -11.82
N TYR A 133 -21.83 -18.83 -10.66
CA TYR A 133 -20.39 -19.06 -10.52
C TYR A 133 -19.96 -20.33 -11.25
N GLY A 134 -20.63 -21.45 -10.99
CA GLY A 134 -20.32 -22.74 -11.62
C GLY A 134 -20.38 -22.69 -13.15
N PRO A 135 -21.50 -22.25 -13.77
CA PRO A 135 -21.58 -22.08 -15.22
C PRO A 135 -20.51 -21.16 -15.81
N PHE A 136 -20.21 -20.02 -15.17
CA PHE A 136 -19.17 -19.10 -15.63
C PHE A 136 -17.77 -19.72 -15.56
N VAL A 137 -17.43 -20.39 -14.44
CA VAL A 137 -16.16 -21.09 -14.25
C VAL A 137 -15.98 -22.17 -15.31
N ARG A 138 -17.02 -22.96 -15.59
CA ARG A 138 -16.98 -23.98 -16.65
C ARG A 138 -16.80 -23.36 -18.03
N ALA A 139 -17.57 -22.32 -18.38
CA ALA A 139 -17.44 -21.65 -19.67
C ALA A 139 -16.01 -21.10 -19.87
N THR A 140 -15.45 -20.46 -18.84
CA THR A 140 -14.10 -19.89 -18.86
C THR A 140 -13.02 -20.96 -18.98
N ASN A 141 -13.10 -22.03 -18.19
CA ASN A 141 -12.10 -23.11 -18.23
C ASN A 141 -12.18 -23.94 -19.51
N ASN A 142 -13.39 -24.15 -20.06
CA ASN A 142 -13.60 -24.76 -21.37
C ASN A 142 -13.00 -23.89 -22.48
N ALA A 143 -13.22 -22.58 -22.42
CA ALA A 143 -12.61 -21.61 -23.34
C ALA A 143 -11.08 -21.69 -23.28
N LEU A 144 -10.46 -21.62 -22.09
CA LEU A 144 -9.01 -21.74 -21.93
C LEU A 144 -8.47 -23.04 -22.54
N ALA A 145 -9.15 -24.18 -22.35
CA ALA A 145 -8.74 -25.45 -22.95
C ALA A 145 -8.81 -25.43 -24.48
N CYS A 146 -9.80 -24.76 -25.08
CA CYS A 146 -9.88 -24.60 -26.54
C CYS A 146 -8.84 -23.62 -27.10
N LEU A 147 -8.55 -22.53 -26.37
CA LEU A 147 -7.62 -21.47 -26.78
C LEU A 147 -6.14 -21.91 -26.74
N GLU A 148 -5.83 -22.98 -26.01
CA GLU A 148 -4.47 -23.53 -25.88
C GLU A 148 -3.89 -23.96 -27.24
N GLU A 149 -4.74 -24.53 -28.12
CA GLU A 149 -4.33 -25.04 -29.43
C GLU A 149 -4.27 -23.95 -30.53
N ILE A 150 -4.78 -22.75 -30.25
CA ILE A 150 -4.81 -21.65 -31.22
C ILE A 150 -3.44 -21.01 -31.35
N LYS A 151 -2.92 -21.02 -32.57
CA LYS A 151 -1.68 -20.34 -32.95
C LYS A 151 -2.00 -19.11 -33.80
N VAL A 152 -1.53 -17.96 -33.34
CA VAL A 152 -1.57 -16.70 -34.08
C VAL A 152 -0.13 -16.26 -34.28
N ASP A 153 0.22 -15.90 -35.51
CA ASP A 153 1.54 -15.39 -35.83
C ASP A 153 1.87 -14.15 -34.98
N GLY A 154 3.04 -14.15 -34.34
CA GLY A 154 3.46 -13.11 -33.40
C GLY A 154 3.05 -13.31 -31.94
N MET A 155 2.25 -14.32 -31.60
CA MET A 155 1.85 -14.60 -30.22
C MET A 155 2.72 -15.67 -29.57
N ARG A 156 3.00 -15.53 -28.27
CA ARG A 156 3.62 -16.60 -27.49
C ARG A 156 2.69 -17.82 -27.41
N VAL A 157 3.29 -18.98 -27.17
CA VAL A 157 2.57 -20.19 -26.77
C VAL A 157 2.19 -20.11 -25.29
N PRO A 158 1.14 -20.82 -24.84
CA PRO A 158 0.79 -20.89 -23.42
C PRO A 158 1.98 -21.33 -22.55
N VAL A 159 2.19 -20.63 -21.43
CA VAL A 159 3.34 -20.86 -20.53
C VAL A 159 2.97 -21.96 -19.51
N PRO A 160 3.62 -23.13 -19.52
CA PRO A 160 3.22 -24.25 -18.66
C PRO A 160 3.30 -23.95 -17.15
N THR A 161 4.23 -23.08 -16.74
CA THR A 161 4.42 -22.70 -15.33
C THR A 161 3.33 -21.78 -14.78
N VAL A 162 2.64 -21.04 -15.66
CA VAL A 162 1.55 -20.11 -15.33
C VAL A 162 0.24 -20.58 -15.97
N ASP A 163 0.07 -21.90 -16.08
CA ASP A 163 -1.10 -22.49 -16.72
C ASP A 163 -2.39 -22.08 -16.00
N MET A 164 -3.09 -21.06 -16.49
CA MET A 164 -4.14 -20.41 -15.69
C MET A 164 -5.43 -21.22 -15.61
N ILE A 165 -6.12 -21.12 -14.47
CA ILE A 165 -7.46 -21.68 -14.26
C ILE A 165 -8.32 -20.70 -13.45
N CYS A 166 -9.60 -20.61 -13.80
CA CYS A 166 -10.60 -19.87 -13.03
C CYS A 166 -11.22 -20.80 -11.99
N GLN A 167 -11.38 -20.33 -10.76
CA GLN A 167 -11.84 -21.14 -9.63
C GLN A 167 -12.76 -20.33 -8.71
N GLN A 168 -13.87 -20.95 -8.27
CA GLN A 168 -14.72 -20.37 -7.25
C GLN A 168 -14.03 -20.39 -5.89
N ASN A 169 -14.11 -19.28 -5.16
CA ASN A 169 -13.53 -19.11 -3.83
C ASN A 169 -14.62 -18.81 -2.78
N ASP A 170 -15.05 -19.86 -2.07
CA ASP A 170 -16.03 -19.71 -1.00
C ASP A 170 -15.42 -19.43 0.39
N MET A 171 -14.09 -19.35 0.48
CA MET A 171 -13.36 -19.23 1.75
C MET A 171 -12.73 -17.85 1.92
N PRO A 172 -12.77 -17.27 3.14
CA PRO A 172 -12.03 -16.05 3.41
C PRO A 172 -10.52 -16.27 3.28
N MET A 173 -9.85 -15.33 2.62
CA MET A 173 -8.41 -15.23 2.52
C MET A 173 -7.89 -14.21 3.53
N HIS A 174 -6.65 -14.39 3.97
CA HIS A 174 -6.04 -13.59 5.02
C HIS A 174 -4.68 -13.04 4.62
N GLN A 175 -4.38 -11.82 5.07
CA GLN A 175 -3.07 -11.20 4.90
C GLN A 175 -2.62 -10.55 6.21
N MET A 176 -1.33 -10.69 6.53
CA MET A 176 -0.71 -10.00 7.64
C MET A 176 -0.07 -8.71 7.17
N HIS A 177 -0.50 -7.61 7.78
CA HIS A 177 0.01 -6.25 7.63
C HIS A 177 0.72 -5.89 8.93
N GLN A 178 1.99 -6.29 9.01
CA GLN A 178 2.80 -6.20 10.23
C GLN A 178 2.14 -6.97 11.39
N THR A 179 1.50 -6.28 12.33
CA THR A 179 0.81 -6.88 13.49
C THR A 179 -0.70 -7.00 13.31
N LYS A 180 -1.25 -6.57 12.16
CA LYS A 180 -2.68 -6.58 11.87
C LYS A 180 -3.02 -7.60 10.80
N LYS A 181 -4.10 -8.34 11.00
CA LYS A 181 -4.66 -9.27 10.03
C LYS A 181 -5.80 -8.57 9.27
N SER A 182 -5.84 -8.71 7.95
CA SER A 182 -7.03 -8.45 7.14
C SER A 182 -7.67 -9.78 6.70
N THR A 183 -8.97 -9.74 6.46
CA THR A 183 -9.74 -10.84 5.90
C THR A 183 -10.56 -10.31 4.73
N ARG A 184 -10.56 -11.03 3.61
CA ARG A 184 -11.28 -10.69 2.38
C ARG A 184 -11.75 -11.97 1.71
N LYS A 185 -12.82 -11.91 0.92
CA LYS A 185 -13.39 -13.09 0.25
C LYS A 185 -13.81 -12.73 -1.18
N PRO A 186 -12.90 -12.82 -2.17
CA PRO A 186 -13.28 -12.69 -3.58
C PRO A 186 -14.18 -13.86 -4.00
N ASP A 187 -15.16 -13.61 -4.89
CA ASP A 187 -16.06 -14.65 -5.40
C ASP A 187 -15.32 -15.71 -6.21
N LEU A 188 -14.57 -15.28 -7.24
CA LEU A 188 -13.70 -16.15 -8.02
C LEU A 188 -12.26 -15.61 -8.03
N VAL A 189 -11.33 -16.52 -8.28
CA VAL A 189 -9.91 -16.25 -8.43
C VAL A 189 -9.36 -16.89 -9.69
N ILE A 190 -8.41 -16.22 -10.33
CA ILE A 190 -7.56 -16.79 -11.37
C ILE A 190 -6.23 -17.18 -10.73
N LEU A 191 -5.85 -18.44 -10.93
CA LEU A 191 -4.67 -19.06 -10.31
C LEU A 191 -3.84 -19.83 -11.34
N PRO A 192 -2.53 -20.02 -11.11
CA PRO A 192 -1.80 -21.08 -11.78
C PRO A 192 -2.41 -22.46 -11.42
N LEU A 193 -2.47 -23.37 -12.39
CA LEU A 193 -3.07 -24.70 -12.23
C LEU A 193 -2.41 -25.49 -11.10
N ASN A 194 -1.08 -25.37 -10.95
CA ASN A 194 -0.36 -26.04 -9.88
C ASN A 194 -0.80 -25.53 -8.50
N THR A 195 -1.01 -24.22 -8.35
CA THR A 195 -1.57 -23.63 -7.12
C THR A 195 -2.99 -24.12 -6.88
N ALA A 196 -3.85 -24.10 -7.90
CA ALA A 196 -5.23 -24.58 -7.77
C ALA A 196 -5.27 -26.07 -7.37
N CYS A 197 -4.48 -26.92 -8.01
CA CYS A 197 -4.40 -28.33 -7.64
C CYS A 197 -3.80 -28.53 -6.25
N ALA A 198 -2.92 -27.66 -5.76
CA ALA A 198 -2.41 -27.76 -4.39
C ALA A 198 -3.48 -27.32 -3.38
N SER A 199 -4.16 -26.20 -3.60
CA SER A 199 -5.05 -25.58 -2.63
C SER A 199 -6.44 -26.22 -2.52
N PHE A 200 -6.88 -27.01 -3.51
CA PHE A 200 -8.26 -27.52 -3.62
C PHE A 200 -8.37 -29.07 -3.60
N GLN A 201 -7.38 -29.78 -3.04
CA GLN A 201 -7.47 -31.24 -2.85
C GLN A 201 -8.40 -31.64 -1.70
N ASP A 202 -9.17 -32.71 -1.89
CA ASP A 202 -9.97 -33.34 -0.84
C ASP A 202 -9.08 -34.07 0.19
N GLU A 203 -9.31 -33.82 1.48
CA GLU A 203 -8.60 -34.48 2.61
C GLU A 203 -8.72 -36.02 2.61
N LYS A 204 -9.63 -36.59 1.81
CA LYS A 204 -9.88 -38.05 1.74
C LYS A 204 -8.87 -38.84 0.91
N GLY A 205 -7.90 -38.18 0.27
CA GLY A 205 -6.87 -38.84 -0.57
C GLY A 205 -5.57 -39.24 0.14
N SER A 206 -5.37 -38.90 1.41
CA SER A 206 -4.08 -39.11 2.11
C SER A 206 -3.73 -40.58 2.42
N THR A 207 -4.47 -41.55 1.91
CA THR A 207 -4.14 -42.98 2.01
C THR A 207 -4.07 -43.63 0.63
N MET A 208 -3.14 -43.20 -0.20
CA MET A 208 -2.50 -44.09 -1.18
C MET A 208 -1.00 -43.87 -1.20
N GLY A 209 -0.28 -44.85 -0.64
CA GLY A 209 1.08 -45.25 -1.02
C GLY A 209 2.15 -44.16 -1.12
N LYS A 210 2.94 -43.99 -0.06
CA LYS A 210 4.38 -43.72 -0.23
C LYS A 210 5.00 -44.90 -0.97
N GLN A 211 5.04 -44.88 -2.29
CA GLN A 211 6.04 -45.63 -3.03
C GLN A 211 7.32 -44.80 -3.04
N LYS A 212 8.35 -45.35 -2.41
CA LYS A 212 9.73 -44.89 -2.56
C LYS A 212 10.12 -45.15 -4.01
N ASP A 213 10.35 -44.10 -4.78
CA ASP A 213 11.13 -44.23 -6.00
C ASP A 213 12.60 -44.27 -5.59
N ASP A 214 13.17 -45.47 -5.67
CA ASP A 214 14.60 -45.72 -5.57
C ASP A 214 15.31 -45.02 -6.74
N LYS A 215 16.27 -44.16 -6.40
CA LYS A 215 17.26 -43.64 -7.35
C LYS A 215 18.00 -44.81 -7.99
N LYS A 216 17.92 -44.93 -9.31
CA LYS A 216 18.99 -45.49 -10.12
C LYS A 216 19.51 -44.43 -11.06
N ASP A 217 20.79 -44.16 -10.90
CA ASP A 217 21.63 -43.44 -11.85
C ASP A 217 21.59 -44.17 -13.19
N ASP A 218 21.39 -43.45 -14.29
CA ASP A 218 21.87 -43.87 -15.60
C ASP A 218 22.33 -42.63 -16.39
N GLU A 219 23.57 -42.74 -16.87
CA GLU A 219 24.27 -41.79 -17.71
C GLU A 219 23.67 -41.69 -19.12
N LYS A 220 23.68 -40.46 -19.66
CA LYS A 220 23.80 -40.07 -21.09
C LYS A 220 22.79 -40.65 -22.10
N ASP A 221 21.92 -39.79 -22.62
CA ASP A 221 21.75 -39.64 -24.07
C ASP A 221 21.10 -38.29 -24.44
N GLU A 222 21.76 -37.49 -25.28
CA GLU A 222 21.38 -36.13 -25.70
C GLU A 222 20.34 -36.09 -26.85
N THR A 223 19.35 -36.99 -26.87
CA THR A 223 18.35 -37.05 -27.96
C THR A 223 16.87 -37.05 -27.52
N ASN A 224 16.54 -36.78 -26.25
CA ASN A 224 15.17 -36.96 -25.71
C ASN A 224 14.46 -35.68 -25.19
N GLN A 225 14.72 -34.50 -25.75
CA GLN A 225 13.98 -33.29 -25.35
C GLN A 225 12.51 -33.29 -25.83
N GLU A 226 12.24 -33.67 -27.09
CA GLU A 226 10.86 -33.64 -27.64
C GLU A 226 9.92 -34.70 -27.04
N THR A 227 10.44 -35.86 -26.63
CA THR A 227 9.65 -36.95 -26.03
C THR A 227 9.27 -36.64 -24.58
N ASN A 228 10.16 -35.99 -23.82
CA ASN A 228 9.86 -35.50 -22.48
C ASN A 228 8.84 -34.34 -22.50
N GLU A 229 8.97 -33.38 -23.42
CA GLU A 229 8.00 -32.27 -23.56
C GLU A 229 6.59 -32.74 -23.94
N ARG A 230 6.47 -33.76 -24.80
CA ARG A 230 5.16 -34.35 -25.15
C ARG A 230 4.51 -35.06 -23.96
N ASN A 231 5.29 -35.80 -23.16
CA ASN A 231 4.78 -36.47 -21.96
C ASN A 231 4.33 -35.47 -20.89
N ASP A 232 5.09 -34.39 -20.67
CA ASP A 232 4.74 -33.32 -19.73
C ASP A 232 3.46 -32.59 -20.17
N GLY A 233 3.30 -32.33 -21.46
CA GLY A 233 2.10 -31.73 -22.04
C GLY A 233 0.84 -32.59 -21.84
N GLU A 234 0.91 -33.90 -22.06
CA GLU A 234 -0.20 -34.81 -21.79
C GLU A 234 -0.55 -34.91 -20.31
N GLN A 235 0.46 -34.97 -19.43
CA GLN A 235 0.25 -35.05 -17.99
C GLN A 235 -0.42 -33.78 -17.46
N ARG A 236 -0.02 -32.61 -17.95
CA ARG A 236 -0.66 -31.32 -17.64
C ARG A 236 -2.13 -31.30 -18.09
N LYS A 237 -2.42 -31.74 -19.31
CA LYS A 237 -3.78 -31.85 -19.84
C LYS A 237 -4.66 -32.78 -19.00
N LYS A 238 -4.13 -33.93 -18.58
CA LYS A 238 -4.81 -34.86 -17.64
C LYS A 238 -5.08 -34.19 -16.30
N LYS A 239 -4.10 -33.47 -15.74
CA LYS A 239 -4.23 -32.75 -14.46
C LYS A 239 -5.31 -31.65 -14.52
N ARG A 240 -5.33 -30.86 -15.60
CA ARG A 240 -6.37 -29.85 -15.85
C ARG A 240 -7.75 -30.48 -15.91
N LYS A 241 -7.92 -31.56 -16.67
CA LYS A 241 -9.20 -32.25 -16.80
C LYS A 241 -9.68 -32.81 -15.47
N ALA A 242 -8.80 -33.47 -14.73
CA ALA A 242 -9.12 -33.97 -13.39
C ALA A 242 -9.60 -32.84 -12.47
N HIS A 243 -8.88 -31.72 -12.42
CA HIS A 243 -9.27 -30.57 -11.61
C HIS A 243 -10.61 -29.97 -12.02
N MET A 244 -10.87 -29.83 -13.33
CA MET A 244 -12.15 -29.34 -13.84
C MET A 244 -13.32 -30.25 -13.49
N ASP A 245 -13.10 -31.57 -13.48
CA ASP A 245 -14.15 -32.55 -13.22
C ASP A 245 -14.46 -32.71 -11.72
N THR A 246 -13.45 -32.61 -10.84
CA THR A 246 -13.63 -32.89 -9.41
C THR A 246 -13.70 -31.64 -8.53
N ASN A 247 -13.01 -30.56 -8.90
CA ASN A 247 -12.68 -29.48 -7.96
C ASN A 247 -13.15 -28.09 -8.40
N ALA A 248 -13.82 -27.94 -9.55
CA ALA A 248 -14.21 -26.63 -10.09
C ALA A 248 -15.07 -25.78 -9.13
N THR A 249 -15.77 -26.41 -8.19
CA THR A 249 -16.55 -25.75 -7.12
C THR A 249 -16.10 -26.18 -5.71
N ALA A 250 -14.95 -26.84 -5.60
CA ALA A 250 -14.40 -27.25 -4.30
C ALA A 250 -13.95 -26.03 -3.50
N LYS A 251 -13.87 -26.20 -2.18
CA LYS A 251 -13.39 -25.17 -1.26
C LYS A 251 -11.88 -25.29 -1.08
N PRO A 252 -11.12 -24.19 -1.11
CA PRO A 252 -9.69 -24.27 -0.83
C PRO A 252 -9.46 -24.51 0.67
N HIS A 253 -8.45 -25.31 1.00
CA HIS A 253 -8.00 -25.47 2.39
C HIS A 253 -7.03 -24.35 2.81
N ASN A 254 -6.21 -23.86 1.87
CA ASN A 254 -5.28 -22.75 2.07
C ASN A 254 -4.97 -22.06 0.73
N LEU A 255 -5.35 -20.79 0.58
CA LEU A 255 -5.08 -20.00 -0.62
C LEU A 255 -4.44 -18.65 -0.23
N PRO A 256 -3.13 -18.47 -0.46
CA PRO A 256 -2.46 -17.22 -0.10
C PRO A 256 -2.56 -16.17 -1.21
N TRP A 257 -2.67 -14.89 -0.83
CA TRP A 257 -2.74 -13.75 -1.77
C TRP A 257 -1.55 -13.67 -2.75
N LYS A 258 -0.38 -14.16 -2.35
CA LYS A 258 0.83 -14.15 -3.18
C LYS A 258 0.69 -14.98 -4.46
N ASP A 259 -0.20 -15.98 -4.49
CA ASP A 259 -0.37 -16.90 -5.61
C ASP A 259 -1.57 -16.54 -6.52
N VAL A 260 -2.34 -15.50 -6.17
CA VAL A 260 -3.46 -15.01 -6.96
C VAL A 260 -2.96 -14.17 -8.14
N LEU A 261 -3.43 -14.48 -9.35
CA LEU A 261 -3.12 -13.72 -10.58
C LEU A 261 -4.12 -12.58 -10.78
N ALA A 262 -5.42 -12.85 -10.56
CA ALA A 262 -6.50 -11.88 -10.61
C ALA A 262 -7.68 -12.34 -9.76
N CYS A 263 -8.47 -11.38 -9.26
CA CYS A 263 -9.78 -11.62 -8.66
C CYS A 263 -10.90 -11.31 -9.65
N ILE A 264 -11.99 -12.07 -9.56
CA ILE A 264 -13.25 -11.77 -10.26
C ILE A 264 -14.34 -11.61 -9.21
N GLU A 265 -14.96 -10.44 -9.16
CA GLU A 265 -16.09 -10.14 -8.27
C GLU A 265 -17.37 -10.07 -9.09
N PHE A 266 -18.42 -10.74 -8.61
CA PHE A 266 -19.70 -10.86 -9.31
C PHE A 266 -20.78 -10.01 -8.64
N LYS A 267 -21.70 -9.49 -9.47
CA LYS A 267 -23.01 -8.98 -9.04
C LYS A 267 -24.08 -9.39 -10.05
N ARG A 268 -25.25 -9.79 -9.55
CA ARG A 268 -26.45 -10.01 -10.39
C ARG A 268 -27.52 -8.96 -10.12
N LYS A 269 -27.84 -8.13 -11.11
CA LYS A 269 -28.90 -7.11 -11.03
C LYS A 269 -30.16 -7.50 -11.78
N THR A 270 -30.01 -8.02 -12.99
CA THR A 270 -31.14 -8.32 -13.86
C THR A 270 -31.68 -9.73 -13.64
N LYS A 271 -33.01 -9.86 -13.75
CA LYS A 271 -33.71 -11.15 -13.68
C LYS A 271 -33.66 -11.94 -14.98
N GLY A 272 -33.21 -11.32 -16.08
CA GLY A 272 -33.18 -11.94 -17.40
C GLY A 272 -32.00 -11.44 -18.21
N ILE A 273 -31.18 -12.37 -18.68
CA ILE A 273 -30.05 -12.13 -19.57
C ILE A 273 -30.39 -12.75 -20.93
N LYS A 274 -29.99 -12.09 -22.01
CA LYS A 274 -30.20 -12.60 -23.36
C LYS A 274 -29.42 -13.89 -23.57
N ALA A 275 -30.05 -14.89 -24.18
CA ALA A 275 -29.39 -16.14 -24.52
C ALA A 275 -28.24 -15.92 -25.53
N PRO A 276 -27.23 -16.80 -25.56
CA PRO A 276 -26.18 -16.79 -26.57
C PRO A 276 -26.77 -16.71 -28.00
N PRO A 277 -26.18 -15.91 -28.91
CA PRO A 277 -26.56 -15.92 -30.33
C PRO A 277 -26.33 -17.30 -30.97
N SER A 278 -27.11 -17.63 -32.00
CA SER A 278 -26.92 -18.87 -32.77
C SER A 278 -25.60 -18.93 -33.54
N SER A 279 -24.99 -17.76 -33.78
CA SER A 279 -23.67 -17.63 -34.40
C SER A 279 -23.07 -16.27 -34.04
N TYR A 280 -21.77 -16.25 -33.77
CA TYR A 280 -21.00 -15.04 -33.52
C TYR A 280 -20.38 -14.51 -34.80
N THR A 281 -20.48 -13.19 -34.99
CA THR A 281 -19.75 -12.43 -35.99
C THR A 281 -19.04 -11.26 -35.29
N LEU A 282 -17.93 -10.80 -35.86
CA LEU A 282 -17.27 -9.62 -35.32
C LEU A 282 -18.07 -8.38 -35.73
N THR A 283 -18.58 -7.67 -34.74
CA THR A 283 -19.29 -6.40 -34.93
C THR A 283 -18.47 -5.25 -34.36
N ASP A 284 -18.76 -4.04 -34.84
CA ASP A 284 -18.19 -2.83 -34.28
C ASP A 284 -18.44 -2.78 -32.78
N TYR A 285 -17.40 -2.47 -32.01
CA TYR A 285 -17.52 -2.43 -30.57
C TYR A 285 -18.52 -1.35 -30.14
N ALA A 286 -19.60 -1.78 -29.50
CA ALA A 286 -20.53 -0.89 -28.84
C ALA A 286 -20.13 -0.78 -27.35
N PRO A 287 -19.49 0.32 -26.90
CA PRO A 287 -19.10 0.47 -25.52
C PRO A 287 -20.33 0.43 -24.62
N THR A 288 -20.32 -0.47 -23.66
CA THR A 288 -21.25 -0.43 -22.54
C THR A 288 -20.75 0.66 -21.59
N LYS A 289 -21.57 1.68 -21.34
CA LYS A 289 -21.29 2.63 -20.27
C LYS A 289 -21.28 1.85 -18.96
N PRO A 290 -20.26 1.96 -18.12
CA PRO A 290 -20.32 1.32 -16.82
C PRO A 290 -21.53 1.86 -16.06
N GLU A 291 -22.39 0.96 -15.60
CA GLU A 291 -23.47 1.31 -14.67
C GLU A 291 -22.94 1.63 -13.27
N TYR A 292 -21.62 1.53 -13.08
CA TYR A 292 -20.89 1.83 -11.85
C TYR A 292 -19.78 2.83 -12.14
N LEU A 293 -20.18 4.08 -12.28
CA LEU A 293 -19.41 5.28 -11.95
C LEU A 293 -19.99 5.85 -10.63
N PRO A 294 -19.23 6.68 -9.91
CA PRO A 294 -19.05 6.63 -8.46
C PRO A 294 -20.27 7.07 -7.63
N VAL A 295 -20.48 6.38 -6.50
CA VAL A 295 -21.08 6.89 -5.25
C VAL A 295 -22.35 7.75 -5.43
N ASP A 296 -23.46 7.12 -5.81
CA ASP A 296 -24.79 7.73 -5.65
C ASP A 296 -25.59 7.03 -4.54
N HIS A 297 -25.06 7.08 -3.31
CA HIS A 297 -25.84 6.79 -2.09
C HIS A 297 -25.87 7.94 -1.09
N LEU A 298 -25.45 9.15 -1.46
CA LEU A 298 -25.61 10.35 -0.62
C LEU A 298 -26.26 11.51 -1.37
N ARG A 299 -27.37 11.26 -2.08
CA ARG A 299 -28.31 12.34 -2.43
C ARG A 299 -29.76 11.94 -2.67
N THR A 300 -30.29 11.01 -1.87
CA THR A 300 -31.74 10.82 -1.73
C THR A 300 -32.15 10.79 -0.26
N ALA A 301 -31.93 11.90 0.42
CA ALA A 301 -32.71 12.32 1.58
C ALA A 301 -32.61 13.84 1.74
N GLY A 302 -32.90 14.59 0.67
CA GLY A 302 -33.46 15.91 0.86
C GLY A 302 -34.84 15.72 1.51
N PRO A 303 -35.23 16.49 2.56
CA PRO A 303 -36.59 16.43 3.05
C PRO A 303 -37.51 16.80 1.88
N ALA A 304 -38.54 15.98 1.66
CA ALA A 304 -39.54 16.24 0.64
C ALA A 304 -40.07 17.70 0.76
N PRO A 305 -40.33 18.40 -0.36
CA PRO A 305 -41.01 19.68 -0.30
C PRO A 305 -42.38 19.44 0.34
N GLY A 306 -42.61 20.04 1.50
CA GLY A 306 -43.91 20.00 2.17
C GLY A 306 -44.99 20.66 1.30
N PRO A 307 -46.26 20.26 1.47
CA PRO A 307 -47.36 20.79 0.67
C PRO A 307 -47.54 22.31 0.89
N PRO A 308 -48.08 23.03 -0.11
CA PRO A 308 -48.12 24.49 -0.11
C PRO A 308 -49.03 25.00 1.01
N GLN A 309 -48.47 25.75 1.95
CA GLN A 309 -49.23 26.48 2.95
C GLN A 309 -49.61 27.86 2.42
N THR A 310 -50.91 28.11 2.30
CA THR A 310 -51.49 29.47 2.23
C THR A 310 -51.74 30.00 3.65
N PRO A 311 -51.79 31.33 3.83
CA PRO A 311 -51.29 31.99 5.04
C PRO A 311 -52.38 32.28 6.08
N ALA A 312 -52.04 32.16 7.36
CA ALA A 312 -52.71 32.86 8.46
C ALA A 312 -51.71 33.06 9.61
N THR A 313 -51.18 34.27 9.77
CA THR A 313 -51.60 35.32 10.72
C THR A 313 -50.84 35.24 12.04
N GLN A 314 -50.17 36.37 12.32
CA GLN A 314 -49.38 36.70 13.50
C GLN A 314 -50.19 36.63 14.80
N THR A 315 -49.54 36.25 15.90
CA THR A 315 -49.54 36.91 17.24
C THR A 315 -48.63 36.07 18.14
N ALA A 316 -47.42 36.53 18.51
CA ALA A 316 -47.11 37.37 19.67
C ALA A 316 -47.45 36.71 21.02
N SER A 317 -46.41 36.30 21.77
CA SER A 317 -46.06 36.83 23.11
C SER A 317 -45.25 35.82 23.95
N ASP A 318 -44.07 36.28 24.35
CA ASP A 318 -43.51 36.31 25.72
C ASP A 318 -43.29 35.07 26.59
N SER A 319 -42.02 34.98 27.02
CA SER A 319 -41.55 34.77 28.41
C SER A 319 -41.79 33.39 29.04
N ALA A 320 -41.01 32.85 29.95
CA ALA A 320 -39.70 33.13 30.54
C ALA A 320 -39.35 31.92 31.44
N PHE A 321 -38.05 31.72 31.65
CA PHE A 321 -37.39 31.30 32.90
C PHE A 321 -37.78 30.03 33.70
N ARG A 322 -36.68 29.42 34.20
CA ARG A 322 -36.47 28.72 35.48
C ARG A 322 -37.02 27.29 35.56
N SER A 323 -36.23 26.24 35.81
CA SER A 323 -35.12 25.93 36.73
C SER A 323 -35.58 24.86 37.72
N SER A 324 -34.62 24.06 38.19
CA SER A 324 -34.68 23.13 39.34
C SER A 324 -35.60 21.90 39.18
N GLY A 325 -35.20 20.67 39.47
CA GLY A 325 -34.00 20.15 40.12
C GLY A 325 -34.38 18.90 40.92
N LEU A 326 -33.49 17.89 40.92
CA LEU A 326 -33.32 16.81 41.94
C LEU A 326 -34.54 15.87 42.12
N THR A 327 -34.47 14.54 42.24
CA THR A 327 -33.67 13.61 43.06
C THR A 327 -33.87 12.18 42.49
N ALA A 328 -32.84 11.36 42.30
CA ALA A 328 -32.45 10.23 43.16
C ALA A 328 -33.61 9.45 43.83
N ASP A 329 -33.86 8.20 43.40
CA ASP A 329 -33.53 6.99 44.18
C ASP A 329 -33.97 5.68 43.46
N GLN A 330 -33.09 4.68 43.51
CA GLN A 330 -33.38 3.24 43.27
C GLN A 330 -33.97 2.62 44.58
N PRO A 331 -34.19 1.28 44.77
CA PRO A 331 -34.05 0.11 43.89
C PRO A 331 -35.17 -0.97 44.00
N SER A 332 -34.98 -2.04 43.22
CA SER A 332 -35.17 -3.46 43.60
C SER A 332 -36.48 -4.21 43.31
N GLN A 333 -36.30 -5.25 42.48
CA GLN A 333 -36.66 -6.68 42.64
C GLN A 333 -38.10 -7.21 42.50
N GLY A 334 -38.17 -8.35 41.80
CA GLY A 334 -39.24 -9.38 41.83
C GLY A 334 -40.33 -9.14 40.78
N GLY A 335 -40.72 -10.04 39.89
CA GLY A 335 -40.50 -11.48 39.75
C GLY A 335 -41.67 -12.05 38.93
N SER A 336 -41.36 -13.05 38.08
CA SER A 336 -42.22 -14.17 37.66
C SER A 336 -43.67 -13.86 37.18
N SER A 337 -43.91 -13.85 35.86
CA SER A 337 -44.35 -15.00 35.03
C SER A 337 -45.88 -15.15 34.90
N SER A 338 -46.33 -15.26 33.64
CA SER A 338 -47.50 -16.06 33.27
C SER A 338 -47.41 -16.42 31.80
N LYS A 339 -47.10 -17.70 31.57
CA LYS A 339 -47.17 -18.40 30.28
C LYS A 339 -48.63 -18.71 29.95
N ARG A 340 -48.98 -18.67 28.66
CA ARG A 340 -49.94 -19.61 28.07
C ARG A 340 -49.25 -20.41 26.96
N LYS A 341 -49.16 -21.73 27.22
CA LYS A 341 -48.96 -22.87 26.28
C LYS A 341 -50.21 -22.97 25.37
N ALA A 342 -50.31 -23.65 24.23
CA ALA A 342 -49.57 -24.64 23.40
C ALA A 342 -50.16 -24.47 21.95
N ALA A 343 -49.67 -25.02 20.84
CA ALA A 343 -49.08 -26.34 20.59
C ALA A 343 -48.23 -26.37 19.30
N ASP A 344 -47.48 -27.45 19.20
CA ASP A 344 -46.31 -27.74 18.37
C ASP A 344 -46.57 -27.93 16.86
N THR A 345 -45.58 -27.59 16.03
CA THR A 345 -45.14 -28.45 14.92
C THR A 345 -43.63 -28.27 14.72
N LEU A 346 -42.92 -29.39 14.63
CA LEU A 346 -41.47 -29.52 14.62
C LEU A 346 -40.80 -28.88 13.37
N GLU A 347 -39.86 -27.98 13.59
CA GLU A 347 -38.71 -27.77 12.70
C GLU A 347 -37.42 -27.70 13.50
N SER A 348 -36.43 -28.48 13.06
CA SER A 348 -35.15 -28.71 13.70
C SER A 348 -34.22 -27.50 13.56
N THR A 349 -34.15 -26.67 14.59
CA THR A 349 -33.07 -25.67 14.69
C THR A 349 -31.74 -26.36 15.00
N ALA A 350 -30.93 -26.59 13.96
CA ALA A 350 -29.50 -26.81 14.12
C ALA A 350 -28.87 -25.55 14.73
N LYS A 351 -28.25 -25.69 15.91
CA LYS A 351 -27.48 -24.62 16.56
C LYS A 351 -26.36 -24.17 15.60
N LYS A 352 -26.40 -22.91 15.16
CA LYS A 352 -25.24 -22.26 14.53
C LYS A 352 -24.02 -22.44 15.45
N PRO A 353 -22.87 -22.92 14.96
CA PRO A 353 -21.66 -22.97 15.75
C PRO A 353 -21.24 -21.53 16.15
N LYS A 354 -20.68 -21.39 17.35
CA LYS A 354 -20.12 -20.12 17.82
C LYS A 354 -18.97 -19.71 16.88
N MET A 355 -19.22 -18.67 16.09
CA MET A 355 -18.29 -18.11 15.11
C MET A 355 -17.21 -17.27 15.81
N ASP A 356 -15.97 -17.39 15.35
CA ASP A 356 -14.83 -16.61 15.84
C ASP A 356 -15.09 -15.11 15.59
N PRO A 357 -14.83 -14.21 16.57
CA PRO A 357 -14.92 -12.76 16.38
C PRO A 357 -14.21 -12.21 15.13
N ASN A 358 -13.19 -12.91 14.60
CA ASN A 358 -12.41 -12.49 13.43
C ASN A 358 -13.08 -12.72 12.07
N ASP A 359 -14.10 -13.60 11.97
CA ASP A 359 -14.80 -13.84 10.69
C ASP A 359 -15.87 -12.78 10.39
N ARG A 360 -16.23 -11.94 11.38
CA ARG A 360 -17.25 -10.89 11.23
C ARG A 360 -16.84 -9.76 10.27
N ASP A 361 -15.54 -9.58 10.04
CA ASP A 361 -15.04 -8.48 9.18
C ASP A 361 -15.25 -8.78 7.68
N ALA A 362 -15.27 -10.05 7.28
CA ALA A 362 -15.54 -10.44 5.88
C ALA A 362 -17.01 -10.18 5.51
N ASP A 363 -17.95 -10.50 6.42
CA ASP A 363 -19.37 -10.21 6.24
C ASP A 363 -19.65 -8.69 6.22
N ALA A 364 -18.83 -7.88 6.90
CA ALA A 364 -18.95 -6.42 6.89
C ALA A 364 -18.41 -5.76 5.60
N ASP A 365 -17.72 -6.50 4.74
CA ASP A 365 -17.33 -6.06 3.39
C ASP A 365 -18.43 -6.35 2.35
N ALA A 366 -19.42 -7.20 2.66
CA ALA A 366 -20.51 -7.56 1.73
C ALA A 366 -21.49 -6.41 1.40
N ASP A 367 -21.56 -5.39 2.27
CA ASP A 367 -22.36 -4.17 2.08
C ASP A 367 -21.59 -3.05 1.31
N LEU A 368 -20.37 -3.32 0.84
CA LEU A 368 -19.57 -2.35 0.11
C LEU A 368 -19.92 -2.31 -1.37
N ASP A 369 -19.69 -1.15 -1.99
CA ASP A 369 -19.68 -1.05 -3.44
C ASP A 369 -18.64 -2.02 -4.04
N VAL A 370 -19.05 -2.71 -5.11
CA VAL A 370 -18.26 -3.76 -5.77
C VAL A 370 -16.88 -3.25 -6.23
N THR A 371 -16.79 -1.97 -6.62
CA THR A 371 -15.52 -1.36 -7.02
C THR A 371 -14.59 -1.18 -5.83
N VAL A 372 -15.12 -0.74 -4.67
CA VAL A 372 -14.36 -0.60 -3.42
C VAL A 372 -13.87 -1.96 -2.92
N GLN A 373 -14.73 -2.96 -2.99
CA GLN A 373 -14.39 -4.34 -2.63
C GLN A 373 -13.25 -4.89 -3.51
N THR A 374 -13.34 -4.70 -4.82
CA THR A 374 -12.29 -5.12 -5.77
C THR A 374 -10.98 -4.35 -5.56
N GLY A 375 -11.06 -3.05 -5.24
CA GLY A 375 -9.91 -2.24 -4.85
C GLY A 375 -9.24 -2.73 -3.56
N LEU A 376 -10.02 -3.21 -2.59
CA LEU A 376 -9.46 -3.84 -1.38
C LEU A 376 -8.69 -5.11 -1.72
N TYR A 377 -9.16 -5.94 -2.66
CA TYR A 377 -8.41 -7.13 -3.11
C TYR A 377 -7.10 -6.75 -3.79
N ALA A 378 -7.12 -5.75 -4.67
CA ALA A 378 -5.90 -5.25 -5.30
C ALA A 378 -4.89 -4.76 -4.25
N ALA A 379 -5.34 -4.08 -3.18
CA ALA A 379 -4.47 -3.69 -2.08
C ALA A 379 -3.85 -4.89 -1.33
N GLU A 380 -4.59 -5.99 -1.13
CA GLU A 380 -4.04 -7.24 -0.57
C GLU A 380 -3.01 -7.88 -1.49
N MET A 381 -3.30 -7.97 -2.79
CA MET A 381 -2.41 -8.54 -3.80
C MET A 381 -1.10 -7.74 -3.92
N PHE A 382 -1.19 -6.41 -3.87
CA PHE A 382 -0.04 -5.50 -3.82
C PHE A 382 0.81 -5.72 -2.56
N ALA A 383 0.19 -5.91 -1.40
CA ALA A 383 0.90 -6.12 -0.14
C ALA A 383 1.53 -7.52 -0.02
N ALA A 384 0.95 -8.52 -0.70
CA ALA A 384 1.41 -9.90 -0.66
C ALA A 384 2.73 -10.14 -1.40
N ASN A 385 3.10 -9.25 -2.32
CA ASN A 385 4.24 -9.44 -3.23
C ASN A 385 5.14 -8.21 -3.26
N LEU A 386 6.45 -8.41 -3.51
CA LEU A 386 7.41 -7.31 -3.56
C LEU A 386 7.39 -6.64 -4.94
N ALA A 387 7.39 -5.31 -4.96
CA ALA A 387 7.55 -4.48 -6.15
C ALA A 387 6.64 -4.85 -7.36
N VAL A 388 5.38 -5.21 -7.11
CA VAL A 388 4.40 -5.49 -8.19
C VAL A 388 4.15 -4.25 -9.04
N ASN A 389 4.37 -4.36 -10.34
CA ASN A 389 4.26 -3.26 -11.30
C ASN A 389 2.80 -2.83 -11.53
N TYR A 390 1.90 -3.81 -11.65
CA TYR A 390 0.46 -3.60 -11.80
C TYR A 390 -0.31 -4.88 -11.47
N LEU A 391 -1.63 -4.78 -11.40
CA LEU A 391 -2.55 -5.89 -11.20
C LEU A 391 -3.74 -5.76 -12.16
N LEU A 392 -4.37 -6.90 -12.46
CA LEU A 392 -5.62 -6.97 -13.21
C LEU A 392 -6.67 -7.63 -12.32
N ASN A 393 -7.84 -7.00 -12.17
CA ASN A 393 -9.04 -7.65 -11.64
C ASN A 393 -10.19 -7.48 -12.62
N ILE A 394 -11.20 -8.34 -12.50
CA ILE A 394 -12.38 -8.31 -13.36
C ILE A 394 -13.61 -8.11 -12.48
N ILE A 395 -14.48 -7.18 -12.85
CA ILE A 395 -15.80 -7.05 -12.24
C ILE A 395 -16.80 -7.59 -13.26
N VAL A 396 -17.69 -8.49 -12.82
CA VAL A 396 -18.76 -9.04 -13.65
C VAL A 396 -20.11 -8.62 -13.09
N VAL A 397 -20.90 -7.93 -13.91
CA VAL A 397 -22.29 -7.58 -13.58
C VAL A 397 -23.17 -8.12 -14.69
N ASP A 398 -24.06 -9.04 -14.32
CA ASP A 398 -24.91 -9.77 -15.27
C ASP A 398 -24.09 -10.42 -16.40
N ASP A 399 -24.16 -9.91 -17.64
CA ASP A 399 -23.45 -10.45 -18.81
C ASP A 399 -22.26 -9.61 -19.27
N ILE A 400 -21.85 -8.61 -18.47
CA ILE A 400 -20.78 -7.68 -18.82
C ILE A 400 -19.61 -7.84 -17.86
N ALA A 401 -18.40 -7.96 -18.42
CA ALA A 401 -17.12 -8.01 -17.72
C ALA A 401 -16.33 -6.71 -17.95
N TRP A 402 -15.89 -6.06 -16.87
CA TRP A 402 -15.00 -4.89 -16.91
C TRP A 402 -13.62 -5.27 -16.41
N ILE A 403 -12.60 -4.90 -17.16
CA ILE A 403 -11.20 -5.09 -16.77
C ILE A 403 -10.75 -3.85 -16.01
N TRP A 404 -10.22 -4.07 -14.81
CA TRP A 404 -9.65 -3.05 -13.95
C TRP A 404 -8.15 -3.26 -13.85
N TYR A 405 -7.40 -2.28 -14.35
CA TYR A 405 -5.94 -2.21 -14.29
C TYR A 405 -5.53 -1.30 -13.13
N TYR A 406 -4.74 -1.84 -12.21
CA TYR A 406 -4.25 -1.10 -11.04
C TYR A 406 -2.74 -0.98 -11.13
N ASP A 407 -2.20 0.23 -11.08
CA ASP A 407 -0.78 0.47 -10.85
C ASP A 407 -0.56 1.56 -9.79
N ARG A 408 0.70 1.94 -9.59
CA ARG A 408 1.07 2.94 -8.58
C ARG A 408 0.75 4.38 -8.99
N GLN A 409 0.42 4.65 -10.24
CA GLN A 409 -0.03 5.96 -10.71
C GLN A 409 -1.55 6.12 -10.58
N GLY A 410 -2.32 5.03 -10.62
CA GLY A 410 -3.76 5.04 -10.44
C GLY A 410 -4.45 3.89 -11.17
N ILE A 411 -5.77 4.01 -11.33
CA ILE A 411 -6.62 2.95 -11.83
C ILE A 411 -7.08 3.28 -13.25
N ILE A 412 -7.09 2.28 -14.13
CA ILE A 412 -7.67 2.36 -15.47
C ILE A 412 -8.74 1.28 -15.59
N GLN A 413 -9.94 1.69 -15.99
CA GLN A 413 -11.05 0.80 -16.28
C GLN A 413 -11.31 0.79 -17.78
N CYS A 414 -11.44 -0.38 -18.39
CA CYS A 414 -11.93 -0.46 -19.75
C CYS A 414 -13.47 -0.42 -19.80
N SER A 415 -14.04 0.04 -20.91
CA SER A 415 -15.46 -0.17 -21.20
C SER A 415 -15.81 -1.67 -21.20
N GLY A 416 -17.05 -2.02 -20.86
CA GLY A 416 -17.40 -3.41 -20.57
C GLY A 416 -17.49 -4.32 -21.80
N ILE A 417 -17.13 -5.59 -21.62
CA ILE A 417 -17.18 -6.65 -22.63
C ILE A 417 -18.36 -7.56 -22.31
N ASN A 418 -19.30 -7.73 -23.25
CA ASN A 418 -20.41 -8.66 -23.05
C ASN A 418 -19.94 -10.09 -23.36
N PHE A 419 -19.73 -10.92 -22.35
CA PHE A 419 -19.17 -12.27 -22.55
C PHE A 419 -20.19 -13.30 -23.07
N ILE A 420 -21.43 -12.88 -23.34
CA ILE A 420 -22.50 -13.73 -23.90
C ILE A 420 -22.87 -13.30 -25.31
N GLN A 421 -23.14 -12.02 -25.54
CA GLN A 421 -23.52 -11.47 -26.84
C GLN A 421 -22.29 -11.15 -27.70
N ASP A 422 -21.14 -10.87 -27.08
CA ASP A 422 -19.86 -10.55 -27.72
C ASP A 422 -18.74 -11.45 -27.20
N LEU A 423 -19.00 -12.76 -27.26
CA LEU A 423 -18.06 -13.80 -26.87
C LEU A 423 -16.66 -13.63 -27.52
N PRO A 424 -16.50 -13.23 -28.79
CA PRO A 424 -15.18 -13.06 -29.40
C PRO A 424 -14.23 -12.15 -28.61
N ARG A 425 -14.71 -11.01 -28.08
CA ARG A 425 -13.88 -10.10 -27.25
C ARG A 425 -13.46 -10.73 -25.93
N PHE A 426 -14.37 -11.45 -25.29
CA PHE A 426 -14.05 -12.19 -24.06
C PHE A 426 -13.05 -13.34 -24.33
N MET A 427 -13.18 -14.02 -25.47
CA MET A 427 -12.23 -15.07 -25.88
C MET A 427 -10.84 -14.50 -26.17
N VAL A 428 -10.74 -13.31 -26.79
CA VAL A 428 -9.46 -12.62 -26.98
C VAL A 428 -8.82 -12.21 -25.65
N LEU A 429 -9.62 -11.74 -24.67
CA LEU A 429 -9.12 -11.47 -23.32
C LEU A 429 -8.48 -12.73 -22.71
N LEU A 430 -9.21 -13.85 -22.68
CA LEU A 430 -8.70 -15.12 -22.15
C LEU A 430 -7.47 -15.61 -22.93
N TYR A 431 -7.45 -15.43 -24.25
CA TYR A 431 -6.34 -15.80 -25.12
C TYR A 431 -5.06 -15.04 -24.76
N ALA A 432 -5.16 -13.74 -24.52
CA ALA A 432 -4.05 -12.90 -24.09
C ALA A 432 -3.54 -13.32 -22.70
N LEU A 433 -4.43 -13.40 -21.71
CA LEU A 433 -4.08 -13.75 -20.32
C LEU A 433 -3.44 -15.14 -20.20
N GLN A 434 -3.86 -16.12 -21.01
CA GLN A 434 -3.28 -17.47 -21.01
C GLN A 434 -1.80 -17.49 -21.47
N ARG A 435 -1.35 -16.47 -22.19
CA ARG A 435 0.00 -16.35 -22.75
C ARG A 435 0.93 -15.49 -21.90
N PHE A 436 0.43 -15.00 -20.77
CA PHE A 436 1.21 -14.24 -19.82
C PHE A 436 2.16 -15.14 -19.02
N GLU A 437 3.41 -14.73 -18.94
CA GLU A 437 4.31 -15.15 -17.86
C GLU A 437 3.99 -14.36 -16.59
N LEU A 438 4.62 -14.73 -15.46
CA LEU A 438 4.40 -14.02 -14.20
C LEU A 438 4.70 -12.52 -14.29
N HIS A 439 5.68 -12.12 -15.10
CA HIS A 439 6.00 -10.71 -15.27
C HIS A 439 4.96 -9.93 -16.09
N ASP A 440 4.23 -10.62 -16.98
CA ASP A 440 3.06 -10.11 -17.68
C ASP A 440 1.80 -10.08 -16.82
N TRP A 441 1.84 -10.70 -15.64
CA TRP A 441 0.90 -10.49 -14.55
C TRP A 441 1.37 -9.40 -13.57
N GLY A 442 2.42 -8.65 -13.93
CA GLY A 442 2.94 -7.53 -13.16
C GLY A 442 3.98 -7.90 -12.11
N ARG A 443 4.43 -9.16 -12.02
CA ARG A 443 5.54 -9.54 -11.12
C ARG A 443 6.87 -8.98 -11.63
N ASN A 444 7.71 -8.52 -10.72
CA ASN A 444 9.01 -7.99 -11.11
C ASN A 444 9.98 -9.14 -11.39
N LYS A 445 10.40 -9.27 -12.65
CA LYS A 445 11.30 -10.36 -13.11
C LYS A 445 12.72 -10.27 -12.56
N ASP A 446 13.14 -9.08 -12.12
CA ASP A 446 14.48 -8.84 -11.61
C ASP A 446 14.61 -9.20 -10.11
N LEU A 447 13.47 -9.42 -9.43
CA LEU A 447 13.41 -9.78 -8.01
C LEU A 447 13.02 -11.25 -7.83
N LEU A 448 14.01 -12.13 -7.83
CA LEU A 448 13.80 -13.58 -7.78
C LEU A 448 13.56 -14.04 -6.34
N ALA A 449 12.41 -14.65 -6.07
CA ALA A 449 12.12 -15.23 -4.77
C ALA A 449 13.02 -16.44 -4.49
N VAL A 450 13.69 -16.44 -3.34
CA VAL A 450 14.59 -17.52 -2.89
C VAL A 450 14.35 -17.84 -1.42
N GLU A 451 14.57 -19.09 -1.02
CA GLU A 451 14.50 -19.49 0.38
C GLU A 451 15.93 -19.61 0.95
N VAL A 452 16.19 -18.88 2.03
CA VAL A 452 17.48 -18.89 2.74
C VAL A 452 17.18 -19.10 4.22
N ASP A 453 17.72 -20.16 4.81
CA ASP A 453 17.45 -20.54 6.21
C ASP A 453 15.95 -20.61 6.55
N GLU A 454 15.16 -21.28 5.70
CA GLU A 454 13.69 -21.40 5.82
C GLU A 454 12.93 -20.05 5.78
N LYS A 455 13.61 -18.97 5.36
CA LYS A 455 13.06 -17.62 5.28
C LYS A 455 13.01 -17.15 3.83
N LEU A 456 11.86 -16.63 3.44
CA LEU A 456 11.67 -16.03 2.12
C LEU A 456 12.50 -14.74 1.98
N CYS A 457 13.40 -14.76 1.01
CA CYS A 457 14.22 -13.63 0.57
C CYS A 457 13.99 -13.37 -0.92
N HIS A 458 14.47 -12.24 -1.43
CA HIS A 458 14.47 -11.95 -2.86
C HIS A 458 15.88 -11.56 -3.31
N GLU A 459 16.39 -12.25 -4.32
CA GLU A 459 17.67 -11.95 -4.95
C GLU A 459 17.46 -10.92 -6.07
N PHE A 460 18.36 -9.95 -6.14
CA PHE A 460 18.45 -8.98 -7.22
C PHE A 460 19.90 -8.85 -7.66
N LYS A 461 20.18 -9.16 -8.93
CA LYS A 461 21.52 -9.10 -9.50
C LYS A 461 21.52 -8.23 -10.75
N ILE A 462 22.43 -7.27 -10.80
CA ILE A 462 22.58 -6.39 -11.97
C ILE A 462 24.03 -6.00 -12.19
N LYS A 463 24.41 -5.77 -13.46
CA LYS A 463 25.70 -5.17 -13.80
C LYS A 463 25.64 -3.66 -13.60
N ASP A 464 26.56 -3.16 -12.79
CA ASP A 464 26.81 -1.75 -12.51
C ASP A 464 28.16 -1.34 -13.10
N GLU A 465 28.21 -0.18 -13.76
CA GLU A 465 29.41 0.29 -14.46
C GLU A 465 30.62 0.48 -13.52
N LYS A 466 30.38 0.83 -12.25
CA LYS A 466 31.43 1.16 -11.28
C LYS A 466 31.76 0.02 -10.34
N LEU A 467 30.78 -0.85 -10.06
CA LEU A 467 30.92 -1.93 -9.07
C LEU A 467 31.11 -3.31 -9.70
N GLY A 468 30.86 -3.48 -10.99
CA GLY A 468 30.70 -4.80 -11.59
C GLY A 468 29.32 -5.36 -11.25
N GLU A 469 29.23 -6.64 -10.92
CA GLU A 469 27.95 -7.21 -10.50
C GLU A 469 27.59 -6.77 -9.07
N VAL A 470 26.39 -6.22 -8.90
CA VAL A 470 25.79 -5.90 -7.60
C VAL A 470 24.80 -7.00 -7.26
N ASP A 471 25.01 -7.64 -6.12
CA ASP A 471 24.31 -8.81 -5.61
C ASP A 471 23.52 -8.46 -4.35
N LEU A 472 22.24 -8.12 -4.48
CA LEU A 472 21.39 -7.82 -3.32
C LEU A 472 20.58 -9.05 -2.92
N LEU A 473 20.68 -9.43 -1.64
CA LEU A 473 19.76 -10.38 -1.02
C LEU A 473 18.85 -9.63 -0.04
N LEU A 474 17.58 -9.49 -0.43
CA LEU A 474 16.54 -8.76 0.29
C LEU A 474 15.82 -9.69 1.26
N HIS A 475 15.94 -9.44 2.57
CA HIS A 475 15.34 -10.30 3.61
C HIS A 475 13.85 -9.99 3.83
N THR A 476 13.01 -10.37 2.88
CA THR A 476 11.59 -9.99 2.81
C THR A 476 10.65 -10.64 3.82
N SER A 477 11.09 -11.67 4.53
CA SER A 477 10.34 -12.29 5.64
C SER A 477 10.85 -11.83 7.01
N HIS A 478 11.82 -10.91 7.05
CA HIS A 478 12.34 -10.38 8.30
C HIS A 478 11.28 -9.55 9.04
N ASP A 479 11.25 -9.67 10.36
CA ASP A 479 10.31 -8.94 11.23
C ASP A 479 10.41 -7.42 11.14
N GLU A 480 11.55 -6.91 10.66
CA GLU A 480 11.80 -5.48 10.45
C GLU A 480 11.39 -5.01 9.05
N ARG A 481 10.83 -5.88 8.20
CA ARG A 481 10.30 -5.46 6.89
C ARG A 481 9.14 -4.50 7.11
N TRP A 482 9.20 -3.39 6.38
CA TRP A 482 8.08 -2.50 6.22
C TRP A 482 7.42 -2.68 4.84
N THR A 483 6.10 -2.86 4.83
CA THR A 483 5.28 -2.91 3.62
C THR A 483 4.26 -1.80 3.60
N HIS A 484 4.02 -1.26 2.40
CA HIS A 484 2.90 -0.39 2.13
C HIS A 484 1.64 -1.23 1.83
N TYR A 485 0.49 -0.75 2.29
CA TYR A 485 -0.83 -1.32 1.98
C TYR A 485 -1.68 -0.22 1.36
N GLY A 486 -2.14 -0.36 0.13
CA GLY A 486 -2.79 0.73 -0.61
C GLY A 486 -2.70 0.50 -2.12
N LEU A 487 -3.45 1.29 -2.90
CA LEU A 487 -3.55 1.14 -4.36
C LEU A 487 -2.45 1.95 -5.07
N GLN A 488 -2.52 3.27 -4.98
CA GLN A 488 -1.65 4.20 -5.68
C GLN A 488 -0.64 4.88 -4.75
N GLY A 489 0.35 5.55 -5.32
CA GLY A 489 1.39 6.28 -4.58
C GLY A 489 2.75 5.59 -4.64
N ARG A 490 3.68 6.05 -3.79
CA ARG A 490 5.07 5.53 -3.78
C ARG A 490 5.21 4.08 -3.36
N ALA A 491 4.25 3.55 -2.59
CA ALA A 491 4.28 2.19 -2.07
C ALA A 491 5.65 1.76 -1.50
N THR A 492 6.23 2.61 -0.65
CA THR A 492 7.58 2.42 -0.09
C THR A 492 7.66 1.14 0.75
N ASN A 493 8.59 0.27 0.38
CA ASN A 493 9.00 -0.90 1.13
C ASN A 493 10.42 -0.68 1.64
N VAL A 494 10.68 -1.07 2.89
CA VAL A 494 12.04 -1.05 3.47
C VAL A 494 12.35 -2.43 4.01
N VAL A 495 13.47 -3.00 3.58
CA VAL A 495 13.87 -4.37 3.94
C VAL A 495 15.36 -4.41 4.32
N PRO A 496 15.76 -5.23 5.30
CA PRO A 496 17.16 -5.54 5.51
C PRO A 496 17.76 -6.18 4.25
N VAL A 497 19.00 -5.83 3.93
CA VAL A 497 19.70 -6.31 2.73
C VAL A 497 21.15 -6.68 3.03
N THR A 498 21.63 -7.74 2.39
CA THR A 498 23.05 -8.09 2.32
C THR A 498 23.54 -8.02 0.88
N SER A 499 24.84 -7.75 0.72
CA SER A 499 25.53 -7.74 -0.58
C SER A 499 27.02 -7.88 -0.37
N GLU A 500 27.65 -8.79 -1.10
CA GLU A 500 29.10 -8.97 -1.08
C GLU A 500 29.79 -7.80 -1.78
N ALA A 501 29.27 -7.36 -2.94
CA ALA A 501 29.84 -6.25 -3.71
C ALA A 501 29.87 -4.95 -2.90
N LEU A 502 28.76 -4.62 -2.23
CA LEU A 502 28.68 -3.41 -1.39
C LEU A 502 29.55 -3.54 -0.14
N THR A 503 29.59 -4.71 0.50
CA THR A 503 30.46 -4.96 1.65
C THR A 503 31.94 -4.84 1.29
N LYS A 504 32.34 -5.31 0.11
CA LYS A 504 33.71 -5.20 -0.39
C LYS A 504 34.12 -3.74 -0.62
N LYS A 505 33.23 -2.90 -1.16
CA LYS A 505 33.51 -1.49 -1.43
C LYS A 505 33.48 -0.60 -0.19
N TYR A 506 32.46 -0.74 0.64
CA TYR A 506 32.18 0.19 1.75
C TYR A 506 32.60 -0.36 3.12
N GLY A 507 33.02 -1.62 3.18
CA GLY A 507 33.31 -2.32 4.42
C GLY A 507 32.05 -2.87 5.10
N LYS A 508 32.26 -3.63 6.18
CA LYS A 508 31.15 -4.22 6.95
C LYS A 508 30.57 -3.19 7.92
N PHE A 509 29.30 -2.87 7.76
CA PHE A 509 28.55 -2.08 8.74
C PHE A 509 28.13 -2.97 9.91
N LYS A 510 28.46 -2.55 11.14
CA LYS A 510 28.08 -3.29 12.37
C LYS A 510 26.57 -3.51 12.46
N ASP A 511 25.79 -2.49 12.12
CA ASP A 511 24.34 -2.51 12.22
C ASP A 511 23.67 -3.08 10.96
N GLY A 512 24.42 -3.24 9.85
CA GLY A 512 23.92 -3.74 8.57
C GLY A 512 23.48 -2.65 7.57
N MET A 513 22.77 -3.08 6.53
CA MET A 513 22.26 -2.24 5.44
C MET A 513 20.75 -2.47 5.26
N VAL A 514 20.08 -1.51 4.63
CA VAL A 514 18.67 -1.62 4.23
C VAL A 514 18.48 -1.20 2.79
N ALA A 515 17.52 -1.83 2.10
CA ALA A 515 17.05 -1.44 0.80
C ALA A 515 15.68 -0.75 0.93
N LYS A 516 15.55 0.44 0.35
CA LYS A 516 14.30 1.18 0.14
C LYS A 516 13.84 0.95 -1.30
N ILE A 517 12.65 0.39 -1.49
CA ILE A 517 12.07 0.06 -2.79
C ILE A 517 10.75 0.82 -2.93
N PHE A 518 10.62 1.68 -3.94
CA PHE A 518 9.46 2.59 -4.06
C PHE A 518 9.26 3.12 -5.48
N TRP A 519 8.06 3.66 -5.74
CA TRP A 519 7.67 4.30 -7.01
C TRP A 519 7.74 5.83 -6.92
N GLY A 520 8.90 6.39 -7.28
CA GLY A 520 9.11 7.83 -7.33
C GLY A 520 8.39 8.48 -8.50
N GLU A 521 7.88 9.70 -8.32
CA GLU A 521 7.25 10.47 -9.40
C GLU A 521 8.29 10.86 -10.45
N ALA A 522 8.00 10.56 -11.72
CA ALA A 522 8.96 10.69 -12.82
C ALA A 522 9.28 12.14 -13.19
N SER A 523 8.36 13.07 -12.90
CA SER A 523 8.52 14.50 -13.17
C SER A 523 9.32 15.24 -12.10
N ARG A 524 9.56 14.62 -10.94
CA ARG A 524 10.33 15.23 -9.85
C ARG A 524 11.81 14.89 -9.97
N THR A 525 12.66 15.80 -9.50
CA THR A 525 14.07 15.49 -9.24
C THR A 525 14.17 14.26 -8.34
N SER A 526 14.98 13.27 -8.73
CA SER A 526 15.01 11.99 -8.04
C SER A 526 15.76 12.06 -6.70
N GLU A 527 15.38 11.20 -5.74
CA GLU A 527 16.07 11.13 -4.44
C GLU A 527 17.60 10.93 -4.58
N PRO A 528 18.12 10.05 -5.47
CA PRO A 528 19.56 9.93 -5.68
C PRO A 528 20.23 11.24 -6.17
N GLU A 529 19.56 12.02 -7.01
CA GLU A 529 20.10 13.31 -7.50
C GLU A 529 20.13 14.36 -6.39
N ILE A 530 19.08 14.43 -5.57
CA ILE A 530 19.03 15.29 -4.39
C ILE A 530 20.14 14.88 -3.40
N LEU A 531 20.28 13.59 -3.12
CA LEU A 531 21.31 13.09 -2.20
C LEU A 531 22.73 13.34 -2.70
N LYS A 532 22.95 13.34 -4.03
CA LYS A 532 24.24 13.76 -4.61
C LYS A 532 24.57 15.22 -4.26
N LYS A 533 23.59 16.13 -4.38
CA LYS A 533 23.76 17.54 -3.99
C LYS A 533 24.01 17.68 -2.48
N VAL A 534 23.27 16.93 -1.67
CA VAL A 534 23.44 16.86 -0.21
C VAL A 534 24.87 16.40 0.15
N GLU A 535 25.42 15.41 -0.54
CA GLU A 535 26.78 14.93 -0.32
C GLU A 535 27.84 16.00 -0.65
N GLU A 536 27.63 16.80 -1.70
CA GLU A 536 28.50 17.93 -2.05
C GLU A 536 28.47 19.03 -0.98
N ILE A 537 27.31 19.28 -0.37
CA ILE A 537 27.18 20.20 0.77
C ILE A 537 27.85 19.61 2.01
N ALA A 538 27.66 18.32 2.28
CA ALA A 538 28.28 17.62 3.42
C ALA A 538 29.81 17.68 3.42
N LYS A 539 30.44 17.76 2.24
CA LYS A 539 31.90 17.94 2.10
C LYS A 539 32.40 19.32 2.54
N ARG A 540 31.53 20.34 2.52
CA ARG A 540 31.86 21.74 2.84
C ARG A 540 31.40 22.16 4.23
N HIS A 541 30.37 21.52 4.79
CA HIS A 541 29.74 21.92 6.04
C HIS A 541 29.73 20.80 7.08
N ALA A 542 30.44 21.01 8.20
CA ALA A 542 30.51 20.07 9.31
C ALA A 542 29.16 19.81 9.99
N THR A 543 28.20 20.74 9.88
CA THR A 543 26.82 20.59 10.37
C THR A 543 25.99 19.59 9.56
N VAL A 544 26.42 19.26 8.34
CA VAL A 544 25.75 18.31 7.43
C VAL A 544 26.54 17.01 7.33
N GLN A 545 27.88 17.08 7.41
CA GLN A 545 28.74 15.91 7.47
C GLN A 545 28.26 14.92 8.54
N ASP A 546 28.12 13.65 8.17
CA ASP A 546 27.60 12.56 9.02
C ASP A 546 26.12 12.66 9.45
N HIS A 547 25.44 13.79 9.19
CA HIS A 547 24.07 14.08 9.63
C HIS A 547 22.99 13.86 8.55
N VAL A 548 23.35 13.16 7.48
CA VAL A 548 22.53 12.82 6.31
C VAL A 548 22.69 11.33 5.97
N PRO A 549 21.71 10.68 5.30
CA PRO A 549 21.78 9.25 5.05
C PRO A 549 22.89 8.92 4.07
N GLN A 550 23.60 7.82 4.36
CA GLN A 550 24.66 7.32 3.49
C GLN A 550 24.04 6.41 2.42
N LEU A 551 23.85 6.95 1.21
CA LEU A 551 23.44 6.19 0.04
C LEU A 551 24.63 5.36 -0.47
N LEU A 552 24.52 4.05 -0.40
CA LEU A 552 25.57 3.11 -0.79
C LEU A 552 25.46 2.73 -2.27
N TRP A 553 24.23 2.55 -2.75
CA TRP A 553 23.94 2.18 -4.13
C TRP A 553 22.48 2.48 -4.48
N HIS A 554 22.18 2.67 -5.77
CA HIS A 554 20.80 2.79 -6.23
C HIS A 554 20.63 2.29 -7.66
N HIS A 555 19.40 1.94 -8.02
CA HIS A 555 19.01 1.63 -9.39
C HIS A 555 17.60 2.16 -9.69
N ARG A 556 17.44 2.63 -10.93
CA ARG A 556 16.19 3.14 -11.50
C ARG A 556 15.76 2.18 -12.59
N PHE A 557 14.54 1.65 -12.48
CA PHE A 557 13.96 0.79 -13.50
C PHE A 557 13.50 1.61 -14.71
N THR A 558 13.42 1.00 -15.89
CA THR A 558 13.21 1.70 -17.15
C THR A 558 11.74 1.91 -17.53
N ASN A 559 10.81 1.23 -16.87
CA ASN A 559 9.41 1.16 -17.30
C ASN A 559 8.53 2.08 -16.42
N PRO A 560 8.21 3.30 -16.87
CA PRO A 560 7.30 4.18 -16.14
C PRO A 560 5.86 3.68 -16.23
N THR A 561 5.04 4.06 -15.25
CA THR A 561 3.59 3.76 -15.25
C THR A 561 2.82 4.52 -16.33
N SER A 562 3.39 5.56 -16.95
CA SER A 562 2.73 6.28 -18.05
C SER A 562 2.62 5.46 -19.34
N ALA A 563 3.50 4.48 -19.55
CA ALA A 563 3.58 3.73 -20.81
C ALA A 563 2.24 3.08 -21.20
N ILE A 564 1.53 2.45 -20.24
CA ILE A 564 0.22 1.86 -20.49
C ILE A 564 -0.85 2.93 -20.77
N ARG A 565 -0.77 4.10 -20.13
CA ARG A 565 -1.71 5.20 -20.36
C ARG A 565 -1.52 5.81 -21.74
N GLU A 566 -0.27 5.93 -22.20
CA GLU A 566 0.07 6.34 -23.56
C GLU A 566 -0.47 5.33 -24.59
N ALA A 567 -0.25 4.02 -24.36
CA ALA A 567 -0.77 2.97 -25.23
C ALA A 567 -2.30 2.91 -25.30
N LEU A 568 -2.99 3.33 -24.23
CA LEU A 568 -4.45 3.35 -24.12
C LEU A 568 -5.08 4.70 -24.50
N ASP A 569 -4.28 5.69 -24.92
CA ASP A 569 -4.72 7.06 -25.23
C ASP A 569 -5.49 7.72 -24.08
N VAL A 570 -5.05 7.47 -22.85
CA VAL A 570 -5.62 8.07 -21.63
C VAL A 570 -5.11 9.52 -21.50
N PRO A 571 -6.00 10.51 -21.23
CA PRO A 571 -5.59 11.90 -21.08
C PRO A 571 -4.56 12.15 -19.98
N GLU A 572 -3.63 13.08 -20.23
CA GLU A 572 -2.54 13.47 -19.31
C GLU A 572 -1.71 12.27 -18.80
N PRO A 573 -1.19 11.38 -19.67
CA PRO A 573 -0.64 10.09 -19.26
C PRO A 573 0.62 10.21 -18.38
N THR A 574 1.37 11.31 -18.50
CA THR A 574 2.58 11.59 -17.73
C THR A 574 2.30 12.21 -16.36
N LYS A 575 1.08 12.70 -16.12
CA LYS A 575 0.69 13.35 -14.86
C LYS A 575 0.65 12.33 -13.73
N GLY A 576 1.50 12.53 -12.73
CA GLY A 576 1.69 11.58 -11.63
C GLY A 576 2.33 10.25 -12.07
N SER A 577 2.96 10.20 -13.26
CA SER A 577 3.72 9.03 -13.71
C SER A 577 4.81 8.68 -12.71
N ARG A 578 5.03 7.38 -12.49
CA ARG A 578 5.98 6.88 -11.50
C ARG A 578 6.93 5.87 -12.10
N VAL A 579 8.12 5.81 -11.52
CA VAL A 579 9.19 4.87 -11.87
C VAL A 579 9.62 4.15 -10.60
N LEU A 580 9.83 2.84 -10.70
CA LEU A 580 10.34 2.03 -9.60
C LEU A 580 11.83 2.34 -9.36
N TYR A 581 12.20 2.42 -8.09
CA TYR A 581 13.57 2.60 -7.61
C TYR A 581 13.90 1.56 -6.55
N ILE A 582 15.18 1.20 -6.47
CA ILE A 582 15.79 0.54 -5.32
C ILE A 582 17.00 1.35 -4.87
N LEU A 583 17.04 1.75 -3.60
CA LEU A 583 18.14 2.48 -2.98
C LEU A 583 18.65 1.70 -1.78
N VAL A 584 19.95 1.53 -1.65
CA VAL A 584 20.59 0.83 -0.53
C VAL A 584 21.29 1.82 0.37
N PHE A 585 20.96 1.79 1.65
CA PHE A 585 21.50 2.68 2.67
C PHE A 585 22.16 1.90 3.80
N ARG A 586 23.06 2.56 4.51
CA ARG A 586 23.46 2.11 5.85
C ARG A 586 22.23 2.09 6.78
N LYS A 587 22.13 1.06 7.62
CA LYS A 587 21.08 0.93 8.63
C LYS A 587 21.15 2.04 9.70
N LEU A 588 20.01 2.66 10.03
CA LEU A 588 19.85 3.74 11.02
C LEU A 588 18.73 3.44 12.05
N PHE A 589 18.84 3.97 13.25
CA PHE A 589 17.84 3.77 14.31
C PHE A 589 16.86 4.93 14.40
N PRO A 590 15.56 4.68 14.61
CA PRO A 590 14.58 5.75 14.74
C PRO A 590 14.81 6.59 16.00
N ILE A 591 14.60 7.91 15.89
CA ILE A 591 14.74 8.83 17.02
C ILE A 591 13.78 8.49 18.18
N THR A 592 12.68 7.79 17.89
CA THR A 592 11.67 7.38 18.89
C THR A 592 12.23 6.43 19.96
N GLN A 593 13.39 5.81 19.73
CA GLN A 593 14.10 5.02 20.75
C GLN A 593 14.80 5.89 21.80
N LEU A 594 15.01 7.18 21.51
CA LEU A 594 15.71 8.11 22.38
C LEU A 594 14.76 8.83 23.32
N HIS A 595 15.28 9.27 24.47
CA HIS A 595 14.53 10.03 25.46
C HIS A 595 15.42 11.03 26.18
N GLY A 596 14.81 12.00 26.87
CA GLY A 596 15.51 12.98 27.68
C GLY A 596 16.56 13.78 26.89
N LYS A 597 17.76 13.90 27.47
CA LYS A 597 18.86 14.68 26.87
C LYS A 597 19.33 14.09 25.54
N GLU A 598 19.34 12.76 25.41
CA GLU A 598 19.81 12.09 24.20
C GLU A 598 18.88 12.36 23.01
N LEU A 599 17.56 12.36 23.26
CA LEU A 599 16.55 12.79 22.28
C LEU A 599 16.77 14.24 21.86
N PHE A 600 16.96 15.15 22.83
CA PHE A 600 17.22 16.57 22.57
C PHE A 600 18.48 16.78 21.74
N ASP A 601 19.59 16.12 22.09
CA ASP A 601 20.87 16.28 21.40
C ASP A 601 20.79 15.83 19.94
N VAL A 602 20.18 14.67 19.67
CA VAL A 602 19.99 14.14 18.31
C VAL A 602 19.00 14.97 17.49
N TRP A 603 17.88 15.37 18.10
CA TRP A 603 16.90 16.25 17.47
C TRP A 603 17.51 17.61 17.08
N ARG A 604 18.31 18.20 17.97
CA ARG A 604 19.05 19.44 17.71
C ARG A 604 20.04 19.29 16.56
N GLN A 605 20.78 18.18 16.48
CA GLN A 605 21.69 17.91 15.35
C GLN A 605 20.93 17.91 14.01
N CYS A 606 19.74 17.30 13.96
CA CYS A 606 18.91 17.28 12.75
C CYS A 606 18.47 18.70 12.33
N ILE A 607 18.13 19.58 13.27
CA ILE A 607 17.78 20.98 12.97
C ILE A 607 18.97 21.73 12.36
N LEU A 608 20.17 21.56 12.92
CA LEU A 608 21.37 22.25 12.43
C LEU A 608 21.77 21.78 11.03
N CYS A 609 21.65 20.48 10.78
CA CYS A 609 21.82 19.89 9.45
C CYS A 609 20.81 20.50 8.46
N HIS A 610 19.51 20.47 8.81
CA HIS A 610 18.42 21.01 8.00
C HIS A 610 18.58 22.50 7.68
N LEU A 611 18.92 23.34 8.66
CA LEU A 611 19.16 24.77 8.47
C LEU A 611 20.27 25.02 7.43
N THR A 612 21.34 24.24 7.51
CA THR A 612 22.46 24.38 6.58
C THR A 612 22.05 23.95 5.18
N LEU A 613 21.34 22.83 5.05
CA LEU A 613 20.82 22.36 3.77
C LEU A 613 19.87 23.37 3.13
N TRP A 614 18.97 23.97 3.93
CA TRP A 614 18.04 24.99 3.45
C TRP A 614 18.78 26.22 2.89
N LYS A 615 19.79 26.73 3.61
CA LYS A 615 20.63 27.86 3.15
C LYS A 615 21.40 27.55 1.86
N GLU A 616 21.74 26.29 1.64
CA GLU A 616 22.42 25.81 0.43
C GLU A 616 21.44 25.39 -0.69
N GLY A 617 20.14 25.69 -0.53
CA GLY A 617 19.12 25.48 -1.55
C GLY A 617 18.56 24.06 -1.64
N VAL A 618 18.69 23.25 -0.58
CA VAL A 618 18.05 21.93 -0.48
C VAL A 618 16.93 21.99 0.55
N TYR A 619 15.68 21.86 0.09
CA TYR A 619 14.50 21.96 0.94
C TYR A 619 13.93 20.57 1.23
N HIS A 620 13.90 20.17 2.50
CA HIS A 620 13.45 18.83 2.89
C HIS A 620 11.94 18.64 2.75
N ARG A 621 11.14 19.61 3.21
CA ARG A 621 9.67 19.69 3.12
C ARG A 621 8.85 18.60 3.81
N ASP A 622 9.47 17.50 4.26
CA ASP A 622 8.78 16.43 5.00
C ASP A 622 9.45 16.09 6.34
N VAL A 623 9.54 17.08 7.23
CA VAL A 623 10.04 16.86 8.60
C VAL A 623 9.01 16.08 9.42
N SER A 624 9.34 14.84 9.77
CA SER A 624 8.48 13.96 10.57
C SER A 624 9.30 13.08 11.52
N PRO A 625 8.74 12.51 12.61
CA PRO A 625 9.48 11.62 13.50
C PRO A 625 10.04 10.36 12.83
N GLY A 626 9.49 9.94 11.68
CA GLY A 626 10.04 8.82 10.91
C GLY A 626 11.33 9.18 10.17
N ASN A 627 11.48 10.45 9.81
CA ASN A 627 12.61 10.96 9.04
C ASN A 627 13.75 11.44 9.95
N LEU A 628 13.52 11.49 11.27
CA LEU A 628 14.54 11.75 12.27
C LEU A 628 15.12 10.41 12.76
N MET A 629 16.40 10.18 12.47
CA MET A 629 17.10 8.94 12.73
C MET A 629 18.40 9.20 13.49
N TRP A 630 19.08 8.14 13.93
CA TRP A 630 20.39 8.23 14.55
C TRP A 630 21.22 6.95 14.36
N TYR A 631 22.53 7.03 14.61
CA TYR A 631 23.41 5.87 14.68
C TYR A 631 24.61 6.11 15.60
N TRP A 632 25.37 5.06 15.89
CA TRP A 632 26.61 5.15 16.67
C TRP A 632 27.83 5.42 15.78
N LYS A 633 28.58 6.47 16.11
CA LYS A 633 29.92 6.77 15.57
C LYS A 633 30.84 7.14 16.72
N ASP A 634 31.96 6.43 16.90
CA ASP A 634 32.97 6.74 17.93
C ASP A 634 32.39 6.95 19.34
N ARG A 635 31.46 6.06 19.75
CA ARG A 635 30.71 6.11 21.03
C ARG A 635 29.85 7.37 21.22
N LYS A 636 29.59 8.13 20.15
CA LYS A 636 28.64 9.25 20.13
C LYS A 636 27.43 8.86 19.28
N ARG A 637 26.28 9.42 19.64
CA ARG A 637 25.06 9.31 18.83
C ARG A 637 25.01 10.46 17.85
N ILE A 638 24.95 10.11 16.58
CA ILE A 638 24.87 11.04 15.47
C ILE A 638 23.44 11.04 14.96
N GLY A 639 22.79 12.20 15.00
CA GLY A 639 21.46 12.41 14.43
C GLY A 639 21.53 12.55 12.92
N VAL A 640 20.58 11.95 12.23
CA VAL A 640 20.50 11.94 10.77
C VAL A 640 19.09 12.39 10.36
N LEU A 641 19.02 13.44 9.54
CA LEU A 641 17.81 13.77 8.82
C LEU A 641 17.77 12.93 7.54
N ASN A 642 16.82 12.00 7.49
CA ASN A 642 16.68 10.96 6.47
C ASN A 642 15.46 11.23 5.56
N ASP A 643 15.40 10.54 4.43
CA ASP A 643 14.27 10.54 3.48
C ASP A 643 14.12 11.84 2.64
N TYR A 644 14.84 11.89 1.51
CA TYR A 644 14.90 13.08 0.63
C TYR A 644 14.01 12.97 -0.60
N ASP A 645 13.12 11.98 -0.65
CA ASP A 645 12.30 11.72 -1.83
C ASP A 645 11.24 12.77 -2.14
N LEU A 646 10.87 13.59 -1.15
CA LEU A 646 9.99 14.74 -1.31
C LEU A 646 10.70 16.08 -1.21
N SER A 647 12.02 16.04 -1.11
CA SER A 647 12.81 17.25 -1.17
C SER A 647 12.73 17.89 -2.55
N SER A 648 13.14 19.15 -2.60
CA SER A 648 13.27 19.93 -3.83
C SER A 648 14.53 20.78 -3.75
N LEU A 649 15.08 21.15 -4.90
CA LEU A 649 16.17 22.10 -4.99
C LEU A 649 15.62 23.51 -5.24
N ALA A 650 16.37 24.55 -4.84
CA ALA A 650 15.98 25.94 -5.02
C ALA A 650 15.84 26.36 -6.50
N ASP A 651 16.57 25.67 -7.38
CA ASP A 651 16.55 25.84 -8.84
C ASP A 651 15.57 24.92 -9.57
N ASP A 652 14.85 24.05 -8.84
CA ASP A 652 13.86 23.14 -9.43
C ASP A 652 12.61 23.93 -9.86
N PRO A 653 12.11 23.78 -11.10
CA PRO A 653 10.81 24.32 -11.50
C PRO A 653 9.63 23.69 -10.72
N GLY A 654 9.89 22.68 -9.88
CA GLY A 654 8.94 22.01 -9.01
C GLY A 654 8.04 22.95 -8.17
N PRO A 655 6.99 22.38 -7.54
CA PRO A 655 5.89 23.17 -6.99
C PRO A 655 6.38 24.27 -6.03
N ARG A 656 6.03 25.52 -6.35
CA ARG A 656 6.41 26.75 -5.63
C ARG A 656 5.61 27.00 -4.34
N GLY A 657 4.94 25.96 -3.83
CA GLY A 657 4.13 26.03 -2.63
C GLY A 657 3.97 24.67 -1.96
N ASN A 658 2.93 24.56 -1.16
CA ASN A 658 2.58 23.34 -0.42
C ASN A 658 1.93 22.24 -1.26
N GLU A 659 1.95 22.36 -2.59
CA GLU A 659 1.45 21.32 -3.47
C GLU A 659 2.20 20.03 -3.17
N ARG A 660 1.55 19.18 -2.38
CA ARG A 660 1.88 17.79 -2.22
C ARG A 660 3.06 17.43 -1.30
N THR A 661 3.44 18.26 -0.31
CA THR A 661 4.48 17.89 0.68
C THR A 661 4.02 18.02 2.15
N GLY A 662 4.36 17.02 2.98
CA GLY A 662 4.26 17.08 4.44
C GLY A 662 3.33 16.06 5.10
N THR A 663 3.75 15.58 6.28
CA THR A 663 2.95 14.70 7.14
C THR A 663 1.99 15.52 8.03
N VAL A 664 0.67 15.42 7.81
CA VAL A 664 -0.37 16.31 8.38
C VAL A 664 -0.19 16.67 9.87
N PRO A 665 0.00 15.74 10.83
CA PRO A 665 0.21 16.10 12.23
C PRO A 665 1.43 17.01 12.51
N PHE A 666 2.44 16.98 11.64
CA PHE A 666 3.70 17.68 11.84
C PHE A 666 3.78 18.99 11.04
N MET A 667 3.03 19.12 9.94
CA MET A 667 2.96 20.35 9.15
C MET A 667 2.65 21.59 10.01
N ALA A 668 3.29 22.71 9.71
CA ALA A 668 3.02 23.98 10.41
C ALA A 668 1.55 24.38 10.35
N VAL A 669 1.04 25.11 11.36
CA VAL A 669 -0.37 25.54 11.41
C VAL A 669 -0.76 26.35 10.17
N ASP A 670 0.11 27.24 9.69
CA ASP A 670 -0.14 28.06 8.51
C ASP A 670 -0.37 27.22 7.24
N LEU A 671 0.26 26.05 7.17
CA LEU A 671 0.20 25.11 6.06
C LEU A 671 -1.03 24.18 6.11
N LEU A 672 -1.72 24.12 7.26
CA LEU A 672 -2.90 23.27 7.48
C LEU A 672 -4.22 23.98 7.13
N THR A 673 -4.16 25.24 6.71
CA THR A 673 -5.32 26.00 6.21
C THR A 673 -5.77 25.50 4.83
N GLU A 674 -6.99 25.85 4.39
CA GLU A 674 -7.45 25.53 3.03
C GLU A 674 -6.51 26.08 1.95
N GLU A 675 -6.05 27.33 2.11
CA GLU A 675 -5.09 27.95 1.20
C GLU A 675 -3.74 27.24 1.23
N GLY A 676 -3.26 26.85 2.42
CA GLY A 676 -2.06 26.06 2.59
C GLY A 676 -2.15 24.72 1.86
N GLN A 677 -3.27 24.01 2.00
CA GLN A 677 -3.51 22.73 1.32
C GLN A 677 -3.70 22.87 -0.20
N GLN A 678 -4.15 24.03 -0.66
CA GLN A 678 -4.23 24.38 -2.08
C GLN A 678 -2.86 24.80 -2.66
N GLY A 679 -1.79 24.80 -1.85
CA GLY A 679 -0.46 25.21 -2.29
C GLY A 679 -0.27 26.72 -2.43
N LYS A 680 -1.26 27.53 -2.01
CA LYS A 680 -1.22 29.00 -2.10
C LYS A 680 -0.29 29.64 -1.07
N VAL A 681 0.04 28.91 0.00
CA VAL A 681 1.03 29.34 0.99
C VAL A 681 2.41 28.85 0.57
N LYS A 682 3.35 29.78 0.36
CA LYS A 682 4.76 29.48 0.08
C LYS A 682 5.38 28.74 1.27
N HIS A 683 6.08 27.64 1.01
CA HIS A 683 6.75 26.86 2.05
C HIS A 683 8.07 27.54 2.43
N LEU A 684 8.17 28.02 3.66
CA LEU A 684 9.34 28.74 4.21
C LEU A 684 10.05 27.90 5.27
N TYR A 685 11.30 28.24 5.62
CA TYR A 685 12.11 27.48 6.59
C TYR A 685 11.41 27.41 7.95
N ARG A 686 10.77 28.50 8.37
CA ARG A 686 9.97 28.56 9.60
C ARG A 686 8.92 27.46 9.72
N HIS A 687 8.36 26.98 8.61
CA HIS A 687 7.38 25.89 8.62
C HIS A 687 8.01 24.54 8.96
N ASP A 688 9.20 24.25 8.41
CA ASP A 688 9.95 23.05 8.75
C ASP A 688 10.48 23.13 10.20
N LEU A 689 10.91 24.31 10.66
CA LEU A 689 11.34 24.49 12.05
C LEU A 689 10.18 24.30 13.04
N GLU A 690 8.98 24.78 12.73
CA GLU A 690 7.77 24.47 13.51
C GLU A 690 7.50 22.96 13.52
N SER A 691 7.67 22.29 12.38
CA SER A 691 7.49 20.84 12.26
C SER A 691 8.42 20.06 13.18
N PHE A 692 9.70 20.48 13.33
CA PHE A 692 10.62 19.90 14.31
C PHE A 692 10.09 19.99 15.76
N MET A 693 9.42 21.09 16.14
CA MET A 693 8.83 21.24 17.47
C MET A 693 7.67 20.27 17.69
N TRP A 694 6.82 20.09 16.66
CA TRP A 694 5.73 19.11 16.70
C TRP A 694 6.25 17.67 16.74
N CYS A 695 7.34 17.35 16.03
CA CYS A 695 8.02 16.07 16.13
C CYS A 695 8.51 15.80 17.56
N PHE A 696 9.15 16.79 18.19
CA PHE A 696 9.63 16.66 19.56
C PHE A 696 8.47 16.46 20.56
N ALA A 697 7.38 17.21 20.39
CA ALA A 697 6.16 17.06 21.18
C ALA A 697 5.56 15.66 21.04
N TRP A 698 5.47 15.17 19.81
CA TRP A 698 4.91 13.87 19.49
C TRP A 698 5.70 12.73 20.14
N ILE A 699 7.02 12.77 20.05
CA ILE A 699 7.88 11.75 20.64
C ILE A 699 7.80 11.82 22.17
N SER A 700 8.00 13.01 22.75
CA SER A 700 8.07 13.21 24.20
C SER A 700 6.78 12.89 24.95
N LEU A 701 5.63 12.91 24.27
CA LEU A 701 4.31 12.70 24.88
C LEU A 701 3.70 11.34 24.54
N ARG A 702 4.22 10.61 23.54
CA ARG A 702 3.68 9.31 23.12
C ARG A 702 4.61 8.14 23.36
N TYR A 703 5.84 8.41 23.78
CA TYR A 703 6.84 7.41 24.12
C TYR A 703 7.39 7.67 25.52
N GLU A 704 7.61 6.60 26.26
CA GLU A 704 8.27 6.63 27.57
C GLU A 704 9.44 5.67 27.54
N ASN A 705 10.66 6.18 27.74
CA ASN A 705 11.91 5.42 27.66
C ASN A 705 12.03 4.58 26.36
N GLY A 706 11.67 5.18 25.22
CA GLY A 706 11.69 4.53 23.91
C GLY A 706 10.52 3.56 23.65
N VAL A 707 9.63 3.34 24.63
CA VAL A 707 8.47 2.45 24.51
C VAL A 707 7.24 3.25 24.14
N PHE A 708 6.52 2.78 23.12
CA PHE A 708 5.29 3.40 22.68
C PHE A 708 4.14 3.22 23.68
N LEU A 709 3.53 4.31 24.11
CA LEU A 709 2.56 4.29 25.20
C LEU A 709 1.23 3.61 24.82
N PRO A 710 0.47 3.09 25.80
CA PRO A 710 -0.90 2.63 25.59
C PRO A 710 -1.84 3.77 25.17
N ARG A 711 -2.82 3.48 24.32
CA ARG A 711 -3.76 4.47 23.72
C ARG A 711 -4.35 5.47 24.71
N ARG A 712 -4.75 5.05 25.91
CA ARG A 712 -5.38 5.92 26.92
C ARG A 712 -4.45 7.02 27.46
N LEU A 713 -3.13 6.86 27.30
CA LEU A 713 -2.10 7.77 27.80
C LEU A 713 -1.46 8.60 26.68
N ARG A 714 -1.92 8.44 25.42
CA ARG A 714 -1.30 9.06 24.26
C ARG A 714 -2.11 10.27 23.77
N PRO A 715 -1.62 11.51 23.98
CA PRO A 715 -2.15 12.65 23.25
C PRO A 715 -1.87 12.53 21.74
N PHE A 716 -2.61 13.30 20.94
CA PHE A 716 -2.46 13.41 19.47
C PHE A 716 -2.81 12.16 18.64
N ASP A 717 -3.19 11.04 19.24
CA ASP A 717 -3.63 9.83 18.50
C ASP A 717 -4.70 10.15 17.44
N GLU A 718 -5.62 11.06 17.76
CA GLU A 718 -6.69 11.48 16.84
C GLU A 718 -6.16 12.31 15.67
N TRP A 719 -5.10 13.10 15.86
CA TRP A 719 -4.54 13.97 14.81
C TRP A 719 -4.06 13.18 13.60
N ALA A 720 -3.54 11.97 13.81
CA ALA A 720 -3.12 11.08 12.73
C ALA A 720 -4.28 10.57 11.84
N THR A 721 -5.53 10.89 12.20
CA THR A 721 -6.72 10.43 11.48
C THR A 721 -7.63 11.58 11.02
N LEU A 722 -7.27 12.83 11.32
CA LEU A 722 -7.99 14.01 10.88
C LEU A 722 -7.50 14.46 9.50
N ASP A 723 -8.35 15.14 8.75
CA ASP A 723 -7.89 15.94 7.61
C ASP A 723 -7.01 17.11 8.08
N ALA A 724 -6.36 17.77 7.12
CA ALA A 724 -5.40 18.82 7.41
C ALA A 724 -6.01 20.00 8.17
N VAL A 725 -7.19 20.48 7.76
CA VAL A 725 -7.84 21.65 8.36
C VAL A 725 -8.25 21.34 9.79
N ALA A 726 -8.93 20.22 10.00
CA ALA A 726 -9.33 19.76 11.33
C ALA A 726 -8.11 19.51 12.25
N CYS A 727 -7.01 19.00 11.70
CA CYS A 727 -5.75 18.87 12.44
C CYS A 727 -5.19 20.24 12.83
N GLY A 728 -5.20 21.21 11.91
CA GLY A 728 -4.76 22.58 12.13
C GLY A 728 -5.50 23.26 13.28
N GLU A 729 -6.84 23.13 13.32
CA GLU A 729 -7.66 23.66 14.42
C GLU A 729 -7.27 23.06 15.78
N LYS A 730 -7.10 21.74 15.85
CA LYS A 730 -6.70 21.06 17.09
C LYS A 730 -5.30 21.48 17.54
N LYS A 731 -4.36 21.64 16.60
CA LYS A 731 -3.01 22.13 16.86
C LYS A 731 -3.04 23.54 17.42
N TYR A 732 -3.79 24.44 16.78
CA TYR A 732 -3.95 25.82 17.21
C TYR A 732 -4.50 25.92 18.65
N VAL A 733 -5.56 25.14 18.95
CA VAL A 733 -6.13 25.07 20.31
C VAL A 733 -5.12 24.54 21.33
N PHE A 734 -4.36 23.50 20.97
CA PHE A 734 -3.34 22.94 21.87
C PHE A 734 -2.19 23.93 22.11
N GLN A 735 -1.74 24.64 21.09
CA GLN A 735 -0.67 25.63 21.15
C GLN A 735 -1.02 26.77 22.12
N GLY A 736 -2.25 27.29 22.05
CA GLY A 736 -2.70 28.35 22.96
C GLY A 736 -2.96 27.87 24.39
N ARG A 737 -3.62 26.70 24.55
CA ARG A 737 -4.00 26.18 25.88
C ARG A 737 -2.84 25.53 26.63
N ARG A 738 -1.91 24.87 25.93
CA ARG A 738 -0.78 24.10 26.50
C ARG A 738 -1.23 23.15 27.62
N LYS A 739 -2.36 22.46 27.42
CA LYS A 739 -2.92 21.49 28.39
C LYS A 739 -2.82 20.08 27.86
N LEU A 740 -2.33 19.18 28.69
CA LEU A 740 -2.30 17.74 28.41
C LEU A 740 -3.54 17.04 28.98
N PRO A 741 -3.95 15.90 28.40
CA PRO A 741 -4.89 14.99 29.04
C PRO A 741 -4.41 14.59 30.45
N ALA A 742 -5.36 14.42 31.38
CA ALA A 742 -5.06 13.90 32.71
C ALA A 742 -4.29 12.56 32.62
N CYS A 743 -3.30 12.36 33.49
CA CYS A 743 -2.44 11.17 33.53
C CYS A 743 -1.45 10.97 32.36
N SER A 744 -1.19 12.00 31.54
CA SER A 744 -0.12 11.92 30.53
C SER A 744 1.26 11.79 31.21
N PRO A 745 2.06 10.74 30.94
CA PRO A 745 3.40 10.64 31.48
C PRO A 745 4.29 11.68 30.79
N THR A 746 4.86 12.62 31.56
CA THR A 746 5.73 13.65 31.01
C THR A 746 6.92 13.92 31.90
N ASN A 747 8.12 13.88 31.32
CA ASN A 747 9.32 14.39 31.99
C ASN A 747 9.18 15.92 32.20
N PRO A 748 9.27 16.44 33.44
CA PRO A 748 9.05 17.85 33.72
C PRO A 748 9.96 18.81 32.95
N LEU A 749 11.22 18.43 32.73
CA LEU A 749 12.19 19.25 31.99
C LEU A 749 11.83 19.28 30.50
N MET A 750 11.47 18.14 29.90
CA MET A 750 11.00 18.06 28.51
C MET A 750 9.71 18.85 28.31
N TRP A 751 8.79 18.77 29.27
CA TRP A 751 7.54 19.53 29.22
C TRP A 751 7.77 21.04 29.31
N ARG A 752 8.65 21.49 30.22
CA ARG A 752 9.05 22.90 30.32
C ARG A 752 9.67 23.41 29.02
N PHE A 753 10.52 22.59 28.40
CA PHE A 753 11.11 22.88 27.10
C PHE A 753 10.04 23.02 26.01
N LEU A 754 9.15 22.04 25.88
CA LEU A 754 8.07 22.06 24.90
C LEU A 754 7.16 23.29 25.08
N VAL A 755 6.77 23.61 26.32
CA VAL A 755 5.98 24.81 26.63
C VAL A 755 6.71 26.09 26.22
N ALA A 756 8.03 26.16 26.39
CA ALA A 756 8.82 27.31 25.94
C ALA A 756 8.81 27.42 24.40
N CYS A 757 8.98 26.32 23.67
CA CYS A 757 8.90 26.31 22.20
C CYS A 757 7.51 26.74 21.70
N LEU A 758 6.42 26.24 22.31
CA LEU A 758 5.05 26.63 21.94
C LEU A 758 4.77 28.11 22.20
N LYS A 759 5.37 28.70 23.24
CA LYS A 759 5.28 30.15 23.49
C LYS A 759 5.98 30.96 22.41
N VAL A 760 7.13 30.51 21.93
CA VAL A 760 7.85 31.16 20.81
C VAL A 760 6.98 31.11 19.55
N LEU A 761 6.39 29.95 19.24
CA LEU A 761 5.48 29.79 18.09
C LEU A 761 4.24 30.71 18.20
N ASP A 762 3.61 30.77 19.38
CA ASP A 762 2.46 31.65 19.63
C ASP A 762 2.80 33.12 19.42
N ALA A 763 3.92 33.58 20.01
CA ALA A 763 4.36 34.96 19.90
C ALA A 763 4.66 35.34 18.45
N GLU A 764 5.28 34.45 17.70
CA GLU A 764 5.59 34.70 16.29
C GLU A 764 4.33 34.75 15.43
N ALA A 765 3.40 33.81 15.62
CA ALA A 765 2.13 33.81 14.91
C ALA A 765 1.32 35.08 15.20
N TYR A 766 1.35 35.58 16.45
CA TYR A 766 0.71 36.84 16.83
C TYR A 766 1.35 38.04 16.11
N ASN A 767 2.67 38.16 16.12
CA ASN A 767 3.39 39.27 15.51
C ASN A 767 3.12 39.36 13.99
N ARG A 768 3.09 38.22 13.29
CA ARG A 768 2.80 38.18 11.85
C ARG A 768 1.38 38.66 11.52
N ARG A 769 0.39 38.25 12.31
CA ARG A 769 -1.01 38.69 12.11
C ARG A 769 -1.16 40.19 12.36
N ALA A 770 -0.47 40.73 13.36
CA ALA A 770 -0.47 42.17 13.62
C ALA A 770 0.16 42.96 12.46
N GLN A 771 1.23 42.46 11.85
CA GLN A 771 1.87 43.08 10.69
C GLN A 771 0.98 43.04 9.43
N GLN A 772 0.18 41.99 9.24
CA GLN A 772 -0.77 41.88 8.12
C GLN A 772 -2.02 42.76 8.27
N SER A 773 -2.45 43.06 9.50
CA SER A 773 -3.60 43.96 9.75
C SER A 773 -3.29 45.44 9.56
N ASP A 774 -2.00 45.83 9.59
CA ASP A 774 -1.55 47.23 9.52
C ASP A 774 -1.22 47.71 8.09
N SER A 775 -1.27 46.83 7.07
CA SER A 775 -1.10 47.18 5.65
C SER A 775 -2.45 47.41 4.96
N PRO A 776 -2.76 48.60 4.42
CA PRO A 776 -3.99 48.81 3.68
C PRO A 776 -3.96 48.07 2.33
N THR A 777 -5.11 47.52 1.96
CA THR A 777 -5.45 46.86 0.69
C THR A 777 -4.84 47.55 -0.54
N GLU A 778 -3.73 47.02 -1.03
CA GLU A 778 -3.44 46.96 -2.46
C GLU A 778 -3.45 45.48 -2.86
N VAL A 779 -4.12 45.20 -3.98
CA VAL A 779 -4.17 43.90 -4.62
C VAL A 779 -2.80 43.69 -5.27
N ASP A 780 -1.81 43.37 -4.45
CA ASP A 780 -0.47 43.09 -4.93
C ASP A 780 -0.45 41.69 -5.54
N GLU A 781 -0.04 41.63 -6.81
CA GLU A 781 0.59 40.47 -7.40
C GLU A 781 1.53 39.84 -6.36
N LEU A 782 1.52 38.51 -6.24
CA LEU A 782 2.38 37.71 -5.33
C LEU A 782 3.83 38.22 -5.30
N THR A 783 4.13 39.25 -4.50
CA THR A 783 5.47 39.79 -4.38
C THR A 783 6.27 38.81 -3.55
N ASP A 784 7.31 38.31 -4.19
CA ASP A 784 8.21 37.25 -3.79
C ASP A 784 9.01 37.62 -2.52
N THR A 785 8.41 37.59 -1.33
CA THR A 785 9.18 37.73 -0.09
C THR A 785 9.89 36.41 0.21
N GLU A 786 11.10 36.24 -0.30
CA GLU A 786 12.03 35.21 0.15
C GLU A 786 12.39 35.43 1.63
N GLU A 787 12.39 34.38 2.44
CA GLU A 787 12.88 34.44 3.82
C GLU A 787 14.41 34.59 3.78
N SER A 788 14.95 35.69 4.31
CA SER A 788 16.39 35.92 4.27
C SER A 788 17.13 34.95 5.20
N VAL A 789 18.43 34.74 4.97
CA VAL A 789 19.28 33.96 5.87
C VAL A 789 19.23 34.49 7.30
N SER A 790 19.15 35.82 7.47
CA SER A 790 19.02 36.45 8.78
C SER A 790 17.70 36.10 9.46
N ASP A 791 16.59 36.01 8.71
CA ASP A 791 15.28 35.68 9.28
C ASP A 791 15.27 34.25 9.83
N MET A 792 15.86 33.31 9.09
CA MET A 792 16.00 31.91 9.53
C MET A 792 16.80 31.80 10.83
N ASP A 793 17.96 32.46 10.89
CA ASP A 793 18.82 32.45 12.07
C ASP A 793 18.16 33.15 13.27
N ASN A 794 17.50 34.28 13.04
CA ASN A 794 16.76 35.01 14.07
C ASN A 794 15.61 34.17 14.64
N PHE A 795 14.90 33.43 13.78
CA PHE A 795 13.80 32.57 14.24
C PHE A 795 14.32 31.41 15.09
N LEU A 796 15.39 30.73 14.67
CA LEU A 796 16.03 29.70 15.50
C LEU A 796 16.57 30.28 16.83
N ALA A 797 17.14 31.48 16.80
CA ALA A 797 17.68 32.16 17.99
C ALA A 797 16.61 32.39 19.08
N LYS A 798 15.36 32.66 18.70
CA LYS A 798 14.24 32.79 19.66
C LYS A 798 14.02 31.52 20.47
N PHE A 799 14.22 30.33 19.88
CA PHE A 799 14.13 29.05 20.60
C PHE A 799 15.35 28.80 21.48
N THR A 800 16.55 29.05 20.95
CA THR A 800 17.81 28.78 21.67
C THR A 800 18.02 29.71 22.87
N ALA A 801 17.42 30.91 22.84
CA ALA A 801 17.43 31.86 23.95
C ALA A 801 16.57 31.43 25.16
N THR A 802 15.73 30.40 25.02
CA THR A 802 14.89 29.95 26.13
C THR A 802 15.73 29.27 27.22
N GLN A 803 15.43 29.53 28.50
CA GLN A 803 16.15 28.93 29.63
C GLN A 803 16.16 27.39 29.58
N ALA A 804 15.04 26.79 29.15
CA ALA A 804 14.91 25.35 29.04
C ALA A 804 15.84 24.77 27.95
N TRP A 805 15.98 25.44 26.81
CA TRP A 805 16.93 25.06 25.76
C TRP A 805 18.37 25.13 26.28
N ALA A 806 18.73 26.21 26.97
CA ALA A 806 20.05 26.39 27.57
C ALA A 806 20.38 25.29 28.61
N THR A 807 19.42 24.94 29.45
CA THR A 807 19.56 23.83 30.42
C THR A 807 19.83 22.50 29.72
N LEU A 808 19.10 22.19 28.65
CA LEU A 808 19.27 20.92 27.92
C LEU A 808 20.53 20.86 27.06
N SER A 809 21.00 22.02 26.59
CA SER A 809 22.23 22.13 25.81
C SER A 809 23.49 22.06 26.67
N SER A 810 23.36 22.24 27.99
CA SER A 810 24.49 22.18 28.91
C SER A 810 25.07 20.76 28.99
N PRO A 811 26.40 20.58 29.07
CA PRO A 811 27.00 19.27 29.28
C PRO A 811 26.47 18.64 30.57
N SER A 812 26.14 17.35 30.55
CA SER A 812 25.85 16.61 31.77
C SER A 812 27.09 16.66 32.67
N VAL A 813 26.96 17.18 33.89
CA VAL A 813 28.01 17.01 34.90
C VAL A 813 28.21 15.52 35.08
N SER A 814 29.40 15.01 34.78
CA SER A 814 29.76 13.60 34.91
C SER A 814 29.42 13.10 36.30
N GLN A 815 28.49 12.15 36.39
CA GLN A 815 28.36 11.23 37.54
C GLN A 815 28.95 9.89 37.18
#